data_AF-A0A2M8CJ40-F1
#
_entry.id   AF-A0A2M8CJ40-F1
#
_cell.length_a   1.000
_cell.length_b   1.000
_cell.length_c   1.000
_cell.angle_alpha   90.00
_cell.angle_beta   90.00
_cell.angle_gamma   90.00
#
_symmetry.space_group_name_H-M   'P 1'
#
loop_
_entity.id
_entity.type
_entity.pdbx_description
1 polymer ?
#
loop_
_entity_poly.entity_id
_entity_poly.type
_entity_poly.pdbx_seq_one_letter_code
_entity_poly.pdbx_strand_id
1 'polypeptide(L)'
;MKKRNLFLSLTILLSLQTLFAQNQQPDYRKLHYLSKEEMELKVDFSKDFIATDPPEGTIYNVAEFDQMQAVLVRYPFGVPVELIREMAENTTVTTIVANASQQQTVINTYTSNNVNLSNCNFLLAPTDSYWVRDYGPWFVFDGNKQPGIVDFPYNRPRPNDNNIPARVAAELEINLFGMNLISTGGNYMCDGLGMASSTDLVLDENPTLTITQVNGFVNDYLGNSPYMVLEDPLGEYIKHIDCWGKFLSPGKVLIGQVPETDNRYQDYENTANYFANTTSSWGIPYEVVRVFTPGTFPNTPYTNSTILNKKVLVPITGSQWDDQALAVYEEAMPGYEIIGIMYDGWENTDALHCRTKGVADIGMLRINHIPLMGDLYYADHYEITADLIAYSGEQIYQDSVFVYYRQDGGTFEQVLMQHVTGDTYTGTIENIDQGATVEYYLFAADESGRRSFCPYIGEPDPFEFHVAVLPGLTFHPDSVLFETEEDMIMGLPLQVVNNSNSGIMISSITEIGDEFMWFVDQMPSLPLFLPSGDSLSLLIKCDIPVKYIGTLITDSLFVSTGSGLFAVRIMIDSDLISSSNIMGFSPKPMVYPNPASFRLNLNFESTPGDVVQVILYRLSGEQELNQSFVSYDGQVISLILPETLKSGTYVYRVVSPTNTVAGKVVVIR
;
A
#
# COMPACT_ATOMS: atom_id res chain seq x y z
N MET A 1 -47.50 -56.54 -47.69
CA MET A 1 -46.10 -56.05 -47.68
C MET A 1 -46.05 -54.53 -47.49
N LYS A 2 -46.16 -54.00 -46.26
CA LYS A 2 -46.03 -52.56 -45.94
C LYS A 2 -45.17 -52.32 -44.67
N LYS A 3 -44.04 -53.01 -44.55
CA LYS A 3 -43.06 -52.85 -43.43
C LYS A 3 -41.59 -53.07 -43.86
N ARG A 4 -41.21 -52.72 -45.11
CA ARG A 4 -39.82 -52.89 -45.58
C ARG A 4 -39.17 -51.72 -46.32
N ASN A 5 -39.84 -50.55 -46.33
CA ASN A 5 -39.30 -49.31 -46.93
C ASN A 5 -39.11 -48.16 -45.92
N LEU A 6 -39.35 -48.37 -44.62
CA LEU A 6 -39.10 -47.35 -43.58
C LEU A 6 -37.74 -47.53 -42.89
N PHE A 7 -37.12 -48.71 -43.01
CA PHE A 7 -35.85 -49.03 -42.36
C PHE A 7 -34.61 -48.70 -43.21
N LEU A 8 -34.76 -48.48 -44.52
CA LEU A 8 -33.63 -48.08 -45.39
C LEU A 8 -33.42 -46.57 -45.43
N SER A 9 -34.48 -45.79 -45.23
CA SER A 9 -34.41 -44.32 -45.18
C SER A 9 -33.86 -43.77 -43.86
N LEU A 10 -33.88 -44.57 -42.79
CA LEU A 10 -33.38 -44.15 -41.47
C LEU A 10 -31.86 -44.32 -41.33
N THR A 11 -31.28 -45.37 -41.94
CA THR A 11 -29.83 -45.64 -41.85
C THR A 11 -28.98 -44.72 -42.72
N ILE A 12 -29.55 -44.14 -43.78
CA ILE A 12 -28.86 -43.16 -44.64
C ILE A 12 -28.88 -41.75 -44.00
N LEU A 13 -29.89 -41.41 -43.18
CA LEU A 13 -29.86 -40.16 -42.40
C LEU A 13 -28.93 -40.24 -41.17
N LEU A 14 -28.75 -41.43 -40.57
CA LEU A 14 -27.82 -41.61 -39.43
C LEU A 14 -26.34 -41.80 -39.82
N SER A 15 -25.99 -41.82 -41.11
CA SER A 15 -24.61 -41.92 -41.60
C SER A 15 -24.08 -40.64 -42.26
N LEU A 16 -24.84 -39.54 -42.20
CA LEU A 16 -24.46 -38.22 -42.72
C LEU A 16 -24.30 -37.14 -41.63
N GLN A 17 -24.38 -37.50 -40.34
CA GLN A 17 -24.22 -36.56 -39.22
C GLN A 17 -22.80 -36.49 -38.64
N THR A 18 -21.85 -37.25 -39.18
CA THR A 18 -20.44 -37.28 -38.74
C THR A 18 -19.48 -36.79 -39.83
N LEU A 19 -19.79 -35.64 -40.45
CA LEU A 19 -18.83 -34.93 -41.32
C LEU A 19 -19.17 -33.43 -41.53
N PHE A 20 -19.75 -32.81 -40.50
CA PHE A 20 -19.68 -31.36 -40.29
C PHE A 20 -19.33 -31.12 -38.83
N ALA A 21 -18.04 -31.19 -38.52
CA ALA A 21 -17.54 -30.39 -37.40
C ALA A 21 -17.91 -28.95 -37.74
N GLN A 22 -18.77 -28.32 -36.93
CA GLN A 22 -18.88 -26.87 -36.98
C GLN A 22 -17.50 -26.34 -36.63
N ASN A 23 -16.84 -25.68 -37.59
CA ASN A 23 -15.85 -24.68 -37.26
C ASN A 23 -16.60 -23.67 -36.39
N GLN A 24 -16.45 -23.77 -35.07
CA GLN A 24 -16.84 -22.70 -34.17
C GLN A 24 -16.01 -21.49 -34.59
N GLN A 25 -16.67 -20.55 -35.26
CA GLN A 25 -16.16 -19.18 -35.34
C GLN A 25 -15.89 -18.75 -33.89
N PRO A 26 -14.67 -18.30 -33.56
CA PRO A 26 -14.37 -17.83 -32.21
C PRO A 26 -15.40 -16.78 -31.81
N ASP A 27 -15.98 -16.91 -30.61
CA ASP A 27 -16.67 -15.78 -30.00
C ASP A 27 -15.58 -14.82 -29.55
N TYR A 28 -15.19 -13.94 -30.46
CA TYR A 28 -14.00 -13.10 -30.39
C TYR A 28 -14.05 -12.02 -29.28
N ARG A 29 -15.01 -12.08 -28.34
CA ARG A 29 -15.56 -10.92 -27.63
C ARG A 29 -15.04 -10.47 -26.25
N LYS A 30 -14.60 -11.27 -25.27
CA LYS A 30 -14.23 -12.71 -25.14
C LYS A 30 -12.86 -13.13 -25.65
N LEU A 31 -12.19 -12.28 -26.42
CA LEU A 31 -10.74 -12.10 -26.43
C LEU A 31 -10.57 -10.60 -26.57
N HIS A 32 -9.98 -9.89 -25.60
CA HIS A 32 -9.73 -8.45 -25.77
C HIS A 32 -8.76 -8.30 -26.96
N TYR A 33 -9.23 -7.61 -28.01
CA TYR A 33 -9.04 -8.16 -29.36
C TYR A 33 -7.64 -7.93 -29.92
N LEU A 34 -7.04 -9.04 -30.33
CA LEU A 34 -6.07 -9.19 -31.42
C LEU A 34 -6.10 -8.03 -32.44
N SER A 35 -4.95 -7.41 -32.68
CA SER A 35 -4.71 -6.47 -33.78
C SER A 35 -4.98 -7.09 -35.16
N LYS A 36 -4.90 -6.26 -36.20
CA LYS A 36 -5.30 -6.67 -37.56
C LYS A 36 -4.43 -7.81 -38.12
N GLU A 37 -3.13 -7.80 -37.87
CA GLU A 37 -2.22 -8.90 -38.22
C GLU A 37 -2.54 -10.17 -37.42
N GLU A 38 -2.89 -10.02 -36.13
CA GLU A 38 -3.20 -11.14 -35.25
C GLU A 38 -4.52 -11.85 -35.63
N MET A 39 -5.49 -11.12 -36.20
CA MET A 39 -6.73 -11.69 -36.74
C MET A 39 -6.53 -12.64 -37.93
N GLU A 40 -5.39 -12.58 -38.63
CA GLU A 40 -5.09 -13.41 -39.80
C GLU A 40 -4.34 -14.71 -39.44
N LEU A 41 -3.94 -14.88 -38.17
CA LEU A 41 -3.24 -16.08 -37.69
C LEU A 41 -4.18 -17.28 -37.54
N LYS A 42 -3.64 -18.48 -37.81
CA LYS A 42 -4.38 -19.73 -37.66
C LYS A 42 -4.52 -20.08 -36.17
N VAL A 43 -5.70 -19.82 -35.62
CA VAL A 43 -6.07 -20.18 -34.24
C VAL A 43 -5.95 -21.69 -34.01
N ASP A 44 -5.13 -22.07 -33.03
CA ASP A 44 -5.14 -23.40 -32.42
C ASP A 44 -5.54 -23.28 -30.95
N PHE A 45 -6.36 -24.21 -30.48
CA PHE A 45 -6.88 -24.25 -29.11
C PHE A 45 -6.29 -25.39 -28.28
N SER A 46 -5.47 -26.28 -28.85
CA SER A 46 -4.66 -27.21 -28.05
C SER A 46 -3.48 -26.44 -27.43
N LYS A 47 -3.74 -25.77 -26.30
CA LYS A 47 -2.66 -25.34 -25.41
C LYS A 47 -2.16 -26.57 -24.66
N ASP A 48 -0.89 -26.92 -24.85
CA ASP A 48 -0.20 -27.97 -24.10
C ASP A 48 0.18 -27.47 -22.69
N PHE A 49 -0.81 -26.96 -21.94
CA PHE A 49 -0.62 -26.53 -20.57
C PHE A 49 -0.87 -27.69 -19.59
N ILE A 50 0.06 -27.88 -18.67
CA ILE A 50 -0.01 -28.92 -17.63
C ILE A 50 -0.02 -28.23 -16.27
N ALA A 51 -1.18 -28.20 -15.62
CA ALA A 51 -1.28 -27.76 -14.24
C ALA A 51 -0.48 -28.70 -13.32
N THR A 52 0.25 -28.13 -12.36
CA THR A 52 0.99 -28.86 -11.34
C THR A 52 0.43 -28.56 -9.95
N ASP A 53 1.08 -29.06 -8.90
CA ASP A 53 1.01 -28.43 -7.58
C ASP A 53 1.90 -27.16 -7.57
N PRO A 54 1.64 -26.17 -6.70
CA PRO A 54 2.54 -25.02 -6.50
C PRO A 54 3.91 -25.44 -5.95
N PRO A 55 4.93 -24.55 -5.99
CA PRO A 55 6.18 -24.79 -5.29
C PRO A 55 5.97 -24.86 -3.76
N GLU A 56 6.87 -25.54 -3.04
CA GLU A 56 6.74 -25.75 -1.60
C GLU A 56 7.39 -24.61 -0.77
N GLY A 57 6.78 -24.26 0.36
CA GLY A 57 7.35 -23.36 1.37
C GLY A 57 7.16 -21.86 1.07
N THR A 58 8.06 -21.02 1.59
CA THR A 58 8.04 -19.57 1.33
C THR A 58 8.55 -19.29 -0.06
N ILE A 59 7.67 -18.80 -0.94
CA ILE A 59 8.02 -18.50 -2.32
C ILE A 59 8.54 -17.08 -2.43
N TYR A 60 9.63 -16.89 -3.17
CA TYR A 60 10.12 -15.59 -3.59
C TYR A 60 10.01 -15.46 -5.10
N ASN A 61 9.15 -14.55 -5.57
CA ASN A 61 9.04 -14.20 -6.98
C ASN A 61 9.98 -13.03 -7.32
N VAL A 62 10.72 -13.20 -8.41
CA VAL A 62 11.82 -12.32 -8.80
C VAL A 62 11.26 -11.05 -9.48
N ALA A 63 11.56 -9.89 -8.91
CA ALA A 63 11.21 -8.59 -9.47
C ALA A 63 12.06 -8.25 -10.70
N GLU A 64 11.64 -7.27 -11.49
CA GLU A 64 12.43 -6.86 -12.67
C GLU A 64 13.74 -6.13 -12.31
N PHE A 65 13.79 -5.48 -11.16
CA PHE A 65 14.98 -4.82 -10.62
C PHE A 65 15.91 -5.76 -9.81
N ASP A 66 15.62 -7.06 -9.76
CA ASP A 66 16.53 -8.06 -9.22
C ASP A 66 17.64 -8.45 -10.23
N GLN A 67 18.64 -9.21 -9.79
CA GLN A 67 19.76 -9.63 -10.64
C GLN A 67 19.29 -10.56 -11.78
N MET A 68 19.51 -10.12 -13.02
CA MET A 68 19.25 -10.88 -14.23
C MET A 68 20.56 -11.41 -14.82
N GLN A 69 20.64 -12.71 -15.10
CA GLN A 69 21.80 -13.31 -15.80
C GLN A 69 21.70 -13.14 -17.32
N ALA A 70 20.48 -13.03 -17.84
CA ALA A 70 20.20 -12.85 -19.26
C ALA A 70 18.90 -12.06 -19.51
N VAL A 71 18.66 -11.69 -20.76
CA VAL A 71 17.40 -11.14 -21.25
C VAL A 71 16.97 -11.92 -22.50
N LEU A 72 15.69 -12.27 -22.57
CA LEU A 72 15.08 -12.90 -23.74
C LEU A 72 14.65 -11.84 -24.75
N VAL A 73 14.97 -12.10 -26.02
CA VAL A 73 14.37 -11.47 -27.20
C VAL A 73 14.04 -12.57 -28.22
N ARG A 74 13.13 -12.31 -29.17
CA ARG A 74 12.72 -13.31 -30.17
C ARG A 74 12.99 -12.83 -31.59
N TYR A 75 13.44 -13.74 -32.45
CA TYR A 75 13.54 -13.55 -33.90
C TYR A 75 12.41 -14.30 -34.66
N PRO A 76 11.76 -13.71 -35.68
CA PRO A 76 11.94 -12.35 -36.22
C PRO A 76 11.68 -11.25 -35.19
N PHE A 77 12.54 -10.22 -35.22
CA PHE A 77 12.62 -9.17 -34.20
C PHE A 77 11.44 -8.21 -34.24
N GLY A 78 10.88 -7.91 -33.07
CA GLY A 78 10.03 -6.74 -32.82
C GLY A 78 10.80 -5.55 -32.22
N VAL A 79 12.11 -5.66 -32.03
CA VAL A 79 12.97 -4.65 -31.40
C VAL A 79 14.08 -4.19 -32.35
N PRO A 80 14.60 -2.95 -32.23
CA PRO A 80 15.76 -2.52 -33.00
C PRO A 80 17.01 -3.29 -32.56
N VAL A 81 17.93 -3.57 -33.49
CA VAL A 81 19.19 -4.27 -33.18
C VAL A 81 20.10 -3.43 -32.28
N GLU A 82 19.87 -2.12 -32.22
CA GLU A 82 20.51 -1.22 -31.25
C GLU A 82 20.19 -1.59 -29.80
N LEU A 83 18.94 -1.89 -29.46
CA LEU A 83 18.57 -2.38 -28.12
C LEU A 83 19.31 -3.67 -27.77
N ILE A 84 19.43 -4.57 -28.76
CA ILE A 84 20.14 -5.85 -28.59
C ILE A 84 21.64 -5.61 -28.34
N ARG A 85 22.25 -4.67 -29.09
CA ARG A 85 23.65 -4.25 -28.89
C ARG A 85 23.85 -3.71 -27.48
N GLU A 86 22.95 -2.85 -27.02
CA GLU A 86 22.98 -2.17 -25.72
C GLU A 86 22.89 -3.15 -24.54
N MET A 87 21.94 -4.08 -24.59
CA MET A 87 21.78 -5.12 -23.56
C MET A 87 23.00 -6.08 -23.54
N ALA A 88 23.56 -6.40 -24.71
CA ALA A 88 24.69 -7.32 -24.85
C ALA A 88 26.03 -6.75 -24.33
N GLU A 89 26.11 -5.49 -23.92
CA GLU A 89 27.33 -4.94 -23.33
C GLU A 89 27.65 -5.60 -21.97
N ASN A 90 26.63 -5.77 -21.12
CA ASN A 90 26.80 -6.22 -19.73
C ASN A 90 25.94 -7.43 -19.34
N THR A 91 24.94 -7.80 -20.14
CA THR A 91 24.02 -8.91 -19.83
C THR A 91 23.92 -9.86 -21.02
N THR A 92 23.72 -11.16 -20.79
CA THR A 92 23.56 -12.12 -21.89
C THR A 92 22.24 -11.88 -22.61
N VAL A 93 22.25 -11.72 -23.93
CA VAL A 93 21.03 -11.69 -24.74
C VAL A 93 20.76 -13.08 -25.30
N THR A 94 19.73 -13.75 -24.79
CA THR A 94 19.28 -15.06 -25.29
C THR A 94 18.21 -14.85 -26.35
N THR A 95 18.53 -15.17 -27.60
CA THR A 95 17.64 -14.96 -28.74
C THR A 95 16.86 -16.23 -29.08
N ILE A 96 15.54 -16.19 -28.98
CA ILE A 96 14.67 -17.30 -29.38
C ILE A 96 14.60 -17.36 -30.91
N VAL A 97 14.92 -18.52 -31.47
CA VAL A 97 14.94 -18.80 -32.92
C VAL A 97 14.30 -20.16 -33.20
N ALA A 98 13.51 -20.27 -34.28
CA ALA A 98 12.79 -21.50 -34.59
C ALA A 98 13.70 -22.67 -35.01
N ASN A 99 14.94 -22.40 -35.46
CA ASN A 99 15.90 -23.39 -35.92
C ASN A 99 17.29 -22.77 -36.19
N ALA A 100 18.29 -23.63 -36.44
CA ALA A 100 19.67 -23.25 -36.75
C ALA A 100 19.84 -22.35 -38.00
N SER A 101 18.91 -22.35 -38.96
CA SER A 101 18.97 -21.44 -40.12
C SER A 101 18.65 -20.00 -39.71
N GLN A 102 17.64 -19.82 -38.85
CA GLN A 102 17.35 -18.52 -38.24
C GLN A 102 18.48 -18.08 -37.30
N GLN A 103 19.05 -19.00 -36.50
CA GLN A 103 20.23 -18.73 -35.68
C GLN A 103 21.38 -18.14 -36.51
N GLN A 104 21.74 -18.78 -37.64
CA GLN A 104 22.81 -18.26 -38.51
C GLN A 104 22.46 -16.88 -39.12
N THR A 105 21.18 -16.64 -39.42
CA THR A 105 20.70 -15.33 -39.89
C THR A 105 20.89 -14.27 -38.82
N VAL A 106 20.52 -14.56 -37.57
CA VAL A 106 20.70 -13.65 -36.43
C VAL A 106 22.18 -13.40 -36.16
N ILE A 107 23.04 -14.43 -36.12
CA ILE A 107 24.49 -14.27 -35.95
C ILE A 107 25.06 -13.31 -36.99
N ASN A 108 24.63 -13.42 -38.26
CA ASN A 108 25.08 -12.52 -39.32
C ASN A 108 24.61 -11.06 -39.07
N THR A 109 23.36 -10.88 -38.64
CA THR A 109 22.80 -9.55 -38.27
C THR A 109 23.52 -8.94 -37.06
N TYR A 110 23.81 -9.73 -36.04
CA TYR A 110 24.52 -9.30 -34.84
C TYR A 110 25.96 -8.91 -35.18
N THR A 111 26.64 -9.71 -36.00
CA THR A 111 27.99 -9.41 -36.50
C THR A 111 28.01 -8.10 -37.30
N SER A 112 27.05 -7.87 -38.20
CA SER A 112 27.02 -6.66 -39.03
C SER A 112 26.64 -5.38 -38.28
N ASN A 113 26.01 -5.50 -37.10
CA ASN A 113 25.63 -4.38 -36.23
C ASN A 113 26.55 -4.23 -34.99
N ASN A 114 27.66 -4.97 -34.93
CA ASN A 114 28.63 -4.94 -33.82
C ASN A 114 28.02 -5.30 -32.45
N VAL A 115 27.02 -6.17 -32.41
CA VAL A 115 26.50 -6.75 -31.16
C VAL A 115 27.57 -7.65 -30.55
N ASN A 116 27.76 -7.59 -29.22
CA ASN A 116 28.76 -8.42 -28.54
C ASN A 116 28.35 -9.90 -28.51
N LEU A 117 28.85 -10.68 -29.47
CA LEU A 117 28.56 -12.11 -29.59
C LEU A 117 29.05 -12.97 -28.40
N SER A 118 29.96 -12.49 -27.54
CA SER A 118 30.31 -13.26 -26.31
C SER A 118 29.16 -13.31 -25.31
N ASN A 119 28.27 -12.32 -25.38
CA ASN A 119 27.10 -12.16 -24.52
C ASN A 119 25.82 -12.48 -25.30
N CYS A 120 25.87 -13.41 -26.27
CA CYS A 120 24.71 -13.80 -27.08
C CYS A 120 24.53 -15.31 -27.11
N ASN A 121 23.40 -15.79 -26.58
CA ASN A 121 22.98 -17.19 -26.60
C ASN A 121 21.70 -17.36 -27.44
N PHE A 122 21.33 -18.61 -27.71
CA PHE A 122 20.20 -18.93 -28.58
C PHE A 122 19.33 -20.05 -28.01
N LEU A 123 18.03 -19.79 -27.86
CA LEU A 123 17.06 -20.83 -27.52
C LEU A 123 16.39 -21.33 -28.81
N LEU A 124 16.57 -22.61 -29.12
CA LEU A 124 15.96 -23.22 -30.30
C LEU A 124 14.55 -23.73 -29.98
N ALA A 125 13.55 -22.90 -30.27
CA ALA A 125 12.13 -23.18 -30.07
C ALA A 125 11.28 -22.45 -31.11
N PRO A 126 10.22 -23.10 -31.67
CA PRO A 126 9.23 -22.38 -32.46
C PRO A 126 8.53 -21.33 -31.58
N THR A 127 8.14 -20.22 -32.19
CA THR A 127 7.39 -19.12 -31.57
C THR A 127 6.44 -18.55 -32.60
N ASP A 128 5.26 -18.13 -32.17
CA ASP A 128 4.28 -17.45 -32.98
C ASP A 128 4.59 -15.95 -33.05
N SER A 129 5.05 -15.33 -31.95
CA SER A 129 5.23 -13.87 -31.87
C SER A 129 6.49 -13.39 -31.14
N TYR A 130 6.73 -12.07 -31.16
CA TYR A 130 7.88 -11.42 -30.51
C TYR A 130 7.58 -10.81 -29.13
N TRP A 131 6.34 -10.91 -28.63
CA TRP A 131 5.93 -10.37 -27.33
C TRP A 131 6.37 -11.29 -26.18
N VAL A 132 7.68 -11.51 -26.06
CA VAL A 132 8.28 -12.45 -25.09
C VAL A 132 8.07 -12.04 -23.62
N ARG A 133 7.59 -10.81 -23.37
CA ARG A 133 7.06 -10.40 -22.06
C ARG A 133 5.84 -11.21 -21.67
N ASP A 134 4.88 -11.30 -22.59
CA ASP A 134 3.54 -11.79 -22.33
C ASP A 134 3.51 -13.29 -22.02
N TYR A 135 4.24 -14.07 -22.82
CA TYR A 135 4.36 -15.53 -22.70
C TYR A 135 5.64 -15.97 -21.98
N GLY A 136 6.45 -15.02 -21.51
CA GLY A 136 7.76 -15.29 -20.94
C GLY A 136 7.70 -15.92 -19.55
N PRO A 137 8.76 -16.65 -19.15
CA PRO A 137 8.83 -17.31 -17.85
C PRO A 137 8.79 -16.31 -16.67
N TRP A 138 7.91 -16.55 -15.70
CA TRP A 138 7.93 -15.87 -14.41
C TRP A 138 8.82 -16.68 -13.47
N PHE A 139 9.84 -16.06 -12.86
CA PHE A 139 10.86 -16.77 -12.09
C PHE A 139 10.57 -16.73 -10.60
N VAL A 140 10.71 -17.86 -9.95
CA VAL A 140 10.55 -18.00 -8.50
C VAL A 140 11.70 -18.79 -7.90
N PHE A 141 11.90 -18.62 -6.59
CA PHE A 141 12.63 -19.56 -5.75
C PHE A 141 11.68 -20.14 -4.71
N ASP A 142 11.75 -21.45 -4.49
CA ASP A 142 10.95 -22.15 -3.50
C ASP A 142 11.55 -22.07 -2.08
N GLY A 143 10.84 -22.61 -1.08
CA GLY A 143 11.30 -22.67 0.30
C GLY A 143 12.51 -23.59 0.53
N ASN A 144 12.89 -24.40 -0.45
CA ASN A 144 14.14 -25.18 -0.48
C ASN A 144 15.27 -24.42 -1.22
N LYS A 145 15.06 -23.13 -1.53
CA LYS A 145 15.97 -22.25 -2.26
C LYS A 145 16.27 -22.74 -3.68
N GLN A 146 15.39 -23.55 -4.27
CA GLN A 146 15.57 -24.03 -5.65
C GLN A 146 14.93 -23.06 -6.63
N PRO A 147 15.62 -22.69 -7.74
CA PRO A 147 15.03 -21.89 -8.80
C PRO A 147 13.94 -22.66 -9.54
N GLY A 148 12.95 -21.94 -10.03
CA GLY A 148 11.91 -22.47 -10.90
C GLY A 148 11.23 -21.41 -11.73
N ILE A 149 10.40 -21.87 -12.65
CA ILE A 149 9.54 -21.04 -13.50
C ILE A 149 8.09 -21.38 -13.22
N VAL A 150 7.29 -20.34 -12.98
CA VAL A 150 5.83 -20.43 -13.03
C VAL A 150 5.39 -20.18 -14.48
N ASP A 151 4.76 -21.20 -15.05
CA ASP A 151 4.09 -21.17 -16.36
C ASP A 151 2.58 -21.01 -16.16
N PHE A 152 1.91 -20.45 -17.16
CA PHE A 152 0.49 -20.13 -17.13
C PHE A 152 -0.12 -20.24 -18.53
N PRO A 153 -1.43 -20.52 -18.67
CA PRO A 153 -2.10 -20.48 -19.96
C PRO A 153 -2.08 -19.05 -20.53
N TYR A 154 -1.16 -18.77 -21.47
CA TYR A 154 -1.03 -17.46 -22.11
C TYR A 154 -2.35 -17.04 -22.76
N ASN A 155 -2.85 -15.83 -22.50
CA ASN A 155 -4.15 -15.32 -22.95
C ASN A 155 -4.34 -15.10 -24.48
N ARG A 156 -3.45 -15.63 -25.33
CA ARG A 156 -3.56 -15.58 -26.80
C ARG A 156 -3.60 -16.99 -27.40
N PRO A 157 -4.18 -17.18 -28.61
CA PRO A 157 -4.21 -18.47 -29.31
C PRO A 157 -2.85 -18.76 -29.99
N ARG A 158 -1.78 -18.79 -29.20
CA ARG A 158 -0.38 -18.92 -29.65
C ARG A 158 0.29 -20.12 -28.94
N PRO A 159 0.10 -21.34 -29.42
CA PRO A 159 0.56 -22.54 -28.73
C PRO A 159 2.08 -22.66 -28.69
N ASN A 160 2.82 -22.10 -29.67
CA ASN A 160 4.28 -22.17 -29.65
C ASN A 160 4.85 -21.19 -28.62
N ASP A 161 4.26 -20.00 -28.51
CA ASP A 161 4.61 -19.00 -27.48
C ASP A 161 4.30 -19.52 -26.07
N ASN A 162 3.12 -20.11 -25.86
CA ASN A 162 2.72 -20.73 -24.59
C ASN A 162 3.69 -21.84 -24.12
N ASN A 163 4.44 -22.46 -25.04
CA ASN A 163 5.39 -23.51 -24.69
C ASN A 163 6.79 -22.98 -24.32
N ILE A 164 7.07 -21.68 -24.46
CA ILE A 164 8.40 -21.11 -24.20
C ILE A 164 8.85 -21.20 -22.74
N PRO A 165 8.02 -20.95 -21.71
CA PRO A 165 8.43 -21.11 -20.30
C PRO A 165 9.01 -22.51 -20.02
N ALA A 166 8.34 -23.56 -20.51
CA ALA A 166 8.82 -24.94 -20.42
C ALA A 166 10.15 -25.19 -21.17
N ARG A 167 10.37 -24.51 -22.30
CA ARG A 167 11.66 -24.58 -23.03
C ARG A 167 12.79 -23.88 -22.29
N VAL A 168 12.51 -22.75 -21.63
CA VAL A 168 13.51 -22.04 -20.81
C VAL A 168 13.82 -22.85 -19.55
N ALA A 169 12.83 -23.43 -18.87
CA ALA A 169 13.04 -24.29 -17.71
C ALA A 169 13.93 -25.51 -18.05
N ALA A 170 13.69 -26.14 -19.20
CA ALA A 170 14.50 -27.26 -19.68
C ALA A 170 15.95 -26.86 -20.06
N GLU A 171 16.16 -25.67 -20.64
CA GLU A 171 17.49 -25.17 -20.99
C GLU A 171 18.31 -24.76 -19.75
N LEU A 172 17.65 -24.28 -18.69
CA LEU A 172 18.27 -23.91 -17.42
C LEU A 172 18.37 -25.09 -16.42
N GLU A 173 17.78 -26.25 -16.75
CA GLU A 173 17.67 -27.43 -15.87
C GLU A 173 16.96 -27.14 -14.52
N ILE A 174 15.94 -26.28 -14.53
CA ILE A 174 15.18 -25.85 -13.32
C ILE A 174 13.73 -26.33 -13.31
N ASN A 175 13.07 -26.19 -12.16
CA ASN A 175 11.68 -26.61 -11.96
C ASN A 175 10.68 -25.81 -12.82
N LEU A 176 9.56 -26.44 -13.16
CA LEU A 176 8.44 -25.82 -13.88
C LEU A 176 7.14 -26.08 -13.11
N PHE A 177 6.43 -25.01 -12.76
CA PHE A 177 5.17 -25.05 -12.01
C PHE A 177 4.04 -24.47 -12.88
N GLY A 178 3.00 -25.25 -13.15
CA GLY A 178 1.88 -24.84 -14.00
C GLY A 178 0.74 -24.20 -13.19
N MET A 179 0.73 -22.87 -13.10
CA MET A 179 -0.34 -22.10 -12.48
C MET A 179 -1.56 -22.00 -13.42
N ASN A 180 -2.66 -22.64 -13.06
CA ASN A 180 -3.87 -22.70 -13.90
C ASN A 180 -4.73 -21.41 -13.81
N LEU A 181 -4.12 -20.27 -14.12
CA LEU A 181 -4.71 -18.94 -14.17
C LEU A 181 -4.35 -18.32 -15.53
N ILE A 182 -5.34 -18.00 -16.38
CA ILE A 182 -5.08 -17.38 -17.69
C ILE A 182 -4.46 -16.00 -17.45
N SER A 183 -3.27 -15.79 -18.00
CA SER A 183 -2.43 -14.63 -17.67
C SER A 183 -1.62 -14.14 -18.87
N THR A 184 -0.98 -12.98 -18.69
CA THR A 184 0.01 -12.39 -19.60
C THR A 184 1.00 -11.56 -18.80
N GLY A 185 2.29 -11.70 -19.08
CA GLY A 185 3.36 -10.98 -18.38
C GLY A 185 3.39 -9.46 -18.58
N GLY A 186 2.74 -8.91 -19.62
CA GLY A 186 2.57 -7.45 -19.76
C GLY A 186 1.53 -6.90 -18.78
N ASN A 187 0.59 -7.74 -18.33
CA ASN A 187 -0.36 -7.40 -17.29
C ASN A 187 0.04 -7.95 -15.90
N TYR A 188 1.34 -8.02 -15.61
CA TYR A 188 1.82 -8.47 -14.31
C TYR A 188 3.11 -7.76 -13.92
N MET A 189 3.16 -7.26 -12.68
CA MET A 189 4.40 -6.80 -12.05
C MET A 189 4.42 -7.16 -10.56
N CYS A 190 5.61 -7.38 -10.02
CA CYS A 190 5.82 -7.64 -8.59
C CYS A 190 6.98 -6.81 -8.03
N ASP A 191 7.01 -6.68 -6.72
CA ASP A 191 7.94 -5.84 -5.98
C ASP A 191 9.12 -6.60 -5.34
N GLY A 192 9.17 -7.93 -5.51
CA GLY A 192 10.23 -8.80 -4.98
C GLY A 192 10.19 -9.05 -3.47
N LEU A 193 9.21 -8.49 -2.75
CA LEU A 193 9.05 -8.60 -1.30
C LEU A 193 7.65 -9.08 -0.85
N GLY A 194 6.78 -9.42 -1.80
CA GLY A 194 5.50 -10.09 -1.53
C GLY A 194 4.27 -9.36 -2.07
N MET A 195 4.43 -8.25 -2.78
CA MET A 195 3.34 -7.54 -3.46
C MET A 195 3.41 -7.72 -4.98
N ALA A 196 2.24 -7.77 -5.60
CA ALA A 196 2.11 -7.77 -7.05
C ALA A 196 0.84 -7.04 -7.50
N SER A 197 0.80 -6.62 -8.76
CA SER A 197 -0.33 -5.91 -9.35
C SER A 197 -0.59 -6.28 -10.80
N SER A 198 -1.85 -6.17 -11.21
CA SER A 198 -2.34 -6.24 -12.59
C SER A 198 -3.56 -5.34 -12.76
N THR A 199 -4.00 -5.13 -14.00
CA THR A 199 -5.37 -4.68 -14.25
C THR A 199 -6.40 -5.77 -13.95
N ASP A 200 -7.67 -5.38 -13.93
CA ASP A 200 -8.89 -6.18 -13.90
C ASP A 200 -9.03 -7.19 -15.07
N LEU A 201 -8.21 -7.08 -16.12
CA LEU A 201 -8.18 -8.05 -17.24
C LEU A 201 -8.00 -9.49 -16.75
N VAL A 202 -7.27 -9.72 -15.65
CA VAL A 202 -7.12 -11.05 -15.04
C VAL A 202 -8.46 -11.65 -14.59
N LEU A 203 -9.44 -10.82 -14.21
CA LEU A 203 -10.81 -11.24 -13.89
C LEU A 203 -11.66 -11.41 -15.16
N ASP A 204 -11.53 -10.49 -16.12
CA ASP A 204 -12.23 -10.56 -17.41
C ASP A 204 -11.89 -11.86 -18.19
N GLU A 205 -10.63 -12.28 -18.15
CA GLU A 205 -10.12 -13.48 -18.84
C GLU A 205 -10.32 -14.79 -18.02
N ASN A 206 -10.57 -14.69 -16.71
CA ASN A 206 -10.88 -15.82 -15.83
C ASN A 206 -12.30 -15.73 -15.19
N PRO A 207 -13.39 -15.58 -15.96
CA PRO A 207 -14.72 -15.25 -15.45
C PRO A 207 -15.41 -16.34 -14.61
N THR A 208 -14.76 -17.50 -14.43
CA THR A 208 -15.19 -18.58 -13.54
C THR A 208 -14.51 -18.54 -12.16
N LEU A 209 -13.52 -17.66 -11.97
CA LEU A 209 -12.80 -17.48 -10.71
C LEU A 209 -13.30 -16.22 -9.99
N THR A 210 -13.32 -16.28 -8.66
CA THR A 210 -13.47 -15.09 -7.81
C THR A 210 -12.12 -14.43 -7.57
N ILE A 211 -12.11 -13.14 -7.22
CA ILE A 211 -10.87 -12.43 -6.83
C ILE A 211 -10.11 -13.17 -5.72
N THR A 212 -10.80 -13.79 -4.75
CA THR A 212 -10.17 -14.61 -3.70
C THR A 212 -9.45 -15.84 -4.26
N GLN A 213 -9.96 -16.45 -5.33
CA GLN A 213 -9.28 -17.58 -5.99
C GLN A 213 -8.10 -17.13 -6.85
N VAL A 214 -8.21 -15.99 -7.54
CA VAL A 214 -7.09 -15.38 -8.27
C VAL A 214 -5.95 -15.02 -7.31
N ASN A 215 -6.26 -14.34 -6.20
CA ASN A 215 -5.30 -14.04 -5.14
C ASN A 215 -4.72 -15.32 -4.53
N GLY A 216 -5.51 -16.39 -4.40
CA GLY A 216 -5.01 -17.71 -4.00
C GLY A 216 -3.96 -18.25 -4.95
N PHE A 217 -4.22 -18.29 -6.26
CA PHE A 217 -3.22 -18.73 -7.24
C PHE A 217 -1.95 -17.87 -7.22
N VAL A 218 -2.07 -16.54 -7.17
CA VAL A 218 -0.92 -15.63 -7.12
C VAL A 218 -0.12 -15.80 -5.83
N ASN A 219 -0.77 -15.98 -4.68
CA ASN A 219 -0.11 -16.29 -3.42
C ASN A 219 0.61 -17.65 -3.47
N ASP A 220 -0.11 -18.71 -3.88
CA ASP A 220 0.38 -20.08 -3.75
C ASP A 220 1.53 -20.38 -4.73
N TYR A 221 1.52 -19.78 -5.93
CA TYR A 221 2.57 -20.00 -6.94
C TYR A 221 3.68 -18.96 -6.93
N LEU A 222 3.42 -17.73 -6.47
CA LEU A 222 4.35 -16.60 -6.60
C LEU A 222 4.69 -15.94 -5.25
N GLY A 223 4.11 -16.40 -4.13
CA GLY A 223 4.36 -15.85 -2.79
C GLY A 223 3.75 -14.47 -2.55
N ASN A 224 2.95 -13.96 -3.48
CA ASN A 224 2.55 -12.55 -3.49
C ASN A 224 1.14 -12.34 -2.92
N SER A 225 1.08 -11.72 -1.73
CA SER A 225 -0.14 -11.37 -1.02
C SER A 225 0.10 -10.13 -0.13
N PRO A 226 -0.61 -9.01 -0.33
CA PRO A 226 -1.78 -8.86 -1.19
C PRO A 226 -1.46 -8.74 -2.69
N TYR A 227 -2.38 -9.25 -3.51
CA TYR A 227 -2.40 -9.01 -4.96
C TYR A 227 -3.35 -7.86 -5.30
N MET A 228 -2.80 -6.80 -5.91
CA MET A 228 -3.48 -5.54 -6.20
C MET A 228 -4.05 -5.54 -7.63
N VAL A 229 -5.30 -5.95 -7.77
CA VAL A 229 -6.04 -5.91 -9.05
C VAL A 229 -6.75 -4.57 -9.19
N LEU A 230 -6.38 -3.79 -10.20
CA LEU A 230 -6.81 -2.39 -10.41
C LEU A 230 -7.63 -2.21 -11.68
N GLU A 231 -8.50 -1.20 -11.73
CA GLU A 231 -9.14 -0.80 -12.99
C GLU A 231 -8.08 -0.21 -13.95
N ASP A 232 -8.18 -0.49 -15.26
CA ASP A 232 -7.23 0.00 -16.25
C ASP A 232 -7.46 1.50 -16.57
N PRO A 233 -6.53 2.42 -16.22
CA PRO A 233 -6.68 3.84 -16.50
C PRO A 233 -6.34 4.21 -17.95
N LEU A 234 -5.71 3.31 -18.71
CA LEU A 234 -5.31 3.58 -20.10
C LEU A 234 -6.52 3.61 -21.04
N GLY A 235 -7.55 2.80 -20.77
CA GLY A 235 -8.82 2.78 -21.52
C GLY A 235 -8.70 2.16 -22.91
N GLU A 236 -7.61 1.43 -23.17
CA GLU A 236 -7.29 0.82 -24.46
C GLU A 236 -7.59 -0.69 -24.48
N TYR A 237 -7.62 -1.27 -25.69
CA TYR A 237 -7.98 -2.68 -25.88
C TYR A 237 -7.09 -3.67 -25.11
N ILE A 238 -5.85 -3.31 -24.81
CA ILE A 238 -4.82 -4.21 -24.29
C ILE A 238 -4.95 -4.48 -22.78
N LYS A 239 -5.43 -3.49 -21.99
CA LYS A 239 -5.51 -3.53 -20.51
C LYS A 239 -4.25 -4.12 -19.83
N HIS A 240 -3.05 -3.78 -20.27
CA HIS A 240 -1.80 -4.23 -19.64
C HIS A 240 -1.27 -3.17 -18.68
N ILE A 241 -0.93 -3.57 -17.45
CA ILE A 241 -0.36 -2.66 -16.44
C ILE A 241 0.93 -1.98 -16.93
N ASP A 242 1.78 -2.68 -17.69
CA ASP A 242 3.05 -2.14 -18.19
C ASP A 242 2.92 -1.00 -19.23
N CYS A 243 1.71 -0.72 -19.69
CA CYS A 243 1.42 0.41 -20.58
C CYS A 243 1.14 1.71 -19.80
N TRP A 244 0.94 1.65 -18.47
CA TRP A 244 0.61 2.82 -17.65
C TRP A 244 1.28 2.85 -16.27
N GLY A 245 1.86 1.76 -15.78
CA GLY A 245 2.49 1.68 -14.46
C GLY A 245 3.64 0.67 -14.38
N LYS A 246 4.59 0.89 -13.46
CA LYS A 246 5.77 0.04 -13.28
C LYS A 246 6.36 0.17 -11.86
N PHE A 247 6.62 -0.92 -11.16
CA PHE A 247 7.46 -0.88 -9.96
C PHE A 247 8.93 -0.60 -10.33
N LEU A 248 9.54 0.39 -9.68
CA LEU A 248 10.96 0.77 -9.86
C LEU A 248 11.84 0.22 -8.73
N SER A 249 11.26 0.06 -7.55
CA SER A 249 11.83 -0.62 -6.37
C SER A 249 10.67 -1.17 -5.51
N PRO A 250 10.94 -1.88 -4.40
CA PRO A 250 9.87 -2.30 -3.50
C PRO A 250 9.10 -1.15 -2.84
N GLY A 251 9.65 0.07 -2.81
CA GLY A 251 9.00 1.28 -2.29
C GLY A 251 8.63 2.35 -3.34
N LYS A 252 9.09 2.22 -4.60
CA LYS A 252 8.90 3.21 -5.68
C LYS A 252 8.05 2.65 -6.82
N VAL A 253 7.01 3.36 -7.25
CA VAL A 253 6.18 3.01 -8.41
C VAL A 253 6.02 4.18 -9.37
N LEU A 254 6.26 3.92 -10.65
CA LEU A 254 6.01 4.85 -11.74
C LEU A 254 4.57 4.71 -12.23
N ILE A 255 3.87 5.83 -12.37
CA ILE A 255 2.51 5.90 -12.94
C ILE A 255 2.46 6.98 -14.02
N GLY A 256 1.82 6.68 -15.14
CA GLY A 256 1.61 7.64 -16.23
C GLY A 256 0.83 8.88 -15.80
N GLN A 257 0.95 9.94 -16.60
CA GLN A 257 0.21 11.18 -16.43
C GLN A 257 -0.21 11.71 -17.80
N VAL A 258 -1.51 11.95 -17.96
CA VAL A 258 -2.12 12.58 -19.15
C VAL A 258 -2.44 14.05 -18.86
N PRO A 259 -2.70 14.91 -19.86
CA PRO A 259 -3.19 16.27 -19.63
C PRO A 259 -4.50 16.31 -18.84
N GLU A 260 -4.76 17.36 -18.06
CA GLU A 260 -6.05 17.58 -17.36
C GLU A 260 -7.28 17.58 -18.30
N THR A 261 -7.07 17.83 -19.59
CA THR A 261 -8.12 17.81 -20.62
C THR A 261 -8.39 16.43 -21.23
N ASP A 262 -7.58 15.42 -20.89
CA ASP A 262 -7.77 14.04 -21.33
C ASP A 262 -8.92 13.39 -20.56
N ASN A 263 -9.74 12.57 -21.23
CA ASN A 263 -10.88 11.92 -20.58
C ASN A 263 -10.47 10.88 -19.53
N ARG A 264 -9.23 10.37 -19.59
CA ARG A 264 -8.65 9.40 -18.66
C ARG A 264 -7.95 10.05 -17.46
N TYR A 265 -7.87 11.38 -17.41
CA TYR A 265 -7.10 12.10 -16.39
C TYR A 265 -7.48 11.66 -14.97
N GLN A 266 -8.77 11.59 -14.67
CA GLN A 266 -9.23 11.19 -13.34
C GLN A 266 -8.86 9.74 -13.01
N ASP A 267 -8.79 8.85 -14.00
CA ASP A 267 -8.46 7.43 -13.79
C ASP A 267 -6.97 7.26 -13.48
N TYR A 268 -6.10 7.98 -14.21
CA TYR A 268 -4.67 8.07 -13.88
C TYR A 268 -4.41 8.68 -12.50
N GLU A 269 -5.11 9.77 -12.14
CA GLU A 269 -4.98 10.36 -10.80
C GLU A 269 -5.55 9.45 -9.71
N ASN A 270 -6.63 8.70 -9.96
CA ASN A 270 -7.15 7.71 -9.01
C ASN A 270 -6.13 6.60 -8.73
N THR A 271 -5.50 6.08 -9.79
CA THR A 271 -4.45 5.05 -9.70
C THR A 271 -3.20 5.56 -8.99
N ALA A 272 -2.75 6.79 -9.29
CA ALA A 272 -1.64 7.41 -8.57
C ALA A 272 -1.96 7.59 -7.07
N ASN A 273 -3.17 8.05 -6.74
CA ASN A 273 -3.62 8.19 -5.35
C ASN A 273 -3.78 6.83 -4.64
N TYR A 274 -4.17 5.76 -5.34
CA TYR A 274 -4.22 4.41 -4.78
C TYR A 274 -2.85 3.97 -4.26
N PHE A 275 -1.81 4.04 -5.10
CA PHE A 275 -0.46 3.66 -4.69
C PHE A 275 0.10 4.57 -3.59
N ALA A 276 -0.11 5.90 -3.69
CA ALA A 276 0.34 6.86 -2.68
C ALA A 276 -0.30 6.67 -1.28
N ASN A 277 -1.42 5.96 -1.20
CA ASN A 277 -2.08 5.58 0.06
C ASN A 277 -1.92 4.09 0.40
N THR A 278 -1.18 3.33 -0.40
CA THR A 278 -0.92 1.89 -0.18
C THR A 278 0.44 1.72 0.46
N THR A 279 0.47 1.08 1.64
CA THR A 279 1.72 0.66 2.29
C THR A 279 2.45 -0.35 1.41
N SER A 280 3.70 -0.02 1.06
CA SER A 280 4.63 -0.87 0.32
C SER A 280 5.27 -1.94 1.22
N SER A 281 6.03 -2.85 0.62
CA SER A 281 6.78 -3.87 1.37
C SER A 281 7.89 -3.32 2.28
N TRP A 282 8.26 -2.05 2.14
CA TRP A 282 9.14 -1.35 3.10
C TRP A 282 8.40 -0.78 4.31
N GLY A 283 7.08 -1.00 4.43
CA GLY A 283 6.28 -0.56 5.58
C GLY A 283 5.83 0.90 5.55
N ILE A 284 6.31 1.68 4.57
CA ILE A 284 5.87 3.05 4.27
C ILE A 284 5.01 3.09 2.99
N PRO A 285 4.16 4.11 2.75
CA PRO A 285 3.44 4.25 1.48
C PRO A 285 4.38 4.30 0.27
N TYR A 286 3.91 3.84 -0.90
CA TYR A 286 4.72 3.93 -2.13
C TYR A 286 5.03 5.38 -2.50
N GLU A 287 6.29 5.64 -2.86
CA GLU A 287 6.68 6.83 -3.61
C GLU A 287 6.12 6.72 -5.04
N VAL A 288 5.21 7.61 -5.41
CA VAL A 288 4.55 7.60 -6.72
C VAL A 288 5.22 8.60 -7.66
N VAL A 289 6.10 8.07 -8.50
CA VAL A 289 6.78 8.79 -9.57
C VAL A 289 5.80 9.00 -10.74
N ARG A 290 5.74 10.21 -11.31
CA ARG A 290 4.82 10.55 -12.41
C ARG A 290 5.57 10.84 -13.70
N VAL A 291 5.22 10.14 -14.79
CA VAL A 291 5.78 10.40 -16.13
C VAL A 291 4.70 10.87 -17.10
N PHE A 292 4.94 11.99 -17.77
CA PHE A 292 3.97 12.57 -18.69
C PHE A 292 3.89 11.77 -20.00
N THR A 293 2.80 11.01 -20.16
CA THR A 293 2.50 10.20 -21.34
C THR A 293 1.11 10.60 -21.88
N PRO A 294 1.03 11.60 -22.79
CA PRO A 294 -0.24 12.03 -23.35
C PRO A 294 -0.90 10.96 -24.26
N GLY A 295 -0.17 9.92 -24.68
CA GLY A 295 -0.70 8.86 -25.55
C GLY A 295 -1.12 9.33 -26.96
N THR A 296 -0.72 10.53 -27.36
CA THR A 296 -0.90 11.07 -28.71
C THR A 296 0.34 10.80 -29.57
N PHE A 297 0.24 10.99 -30.89
CA PHE A 297 1.38 10.80 -31.79
C PHE A 297 2.33 12.02 -31.79
N PRO A 298 3.67 11.85 -31.74
CA PRO A 298 4.43 10.58 -31.64
C PRO A 298 4.23 9.89 -30.30
N ASN A 299 4.07 8.56 -30.35
CA ASN A 299 3.70 7.72 -29.20
C ASN A 299 4.64 7.91 -28.00
N THR A 300 4.10 7.84 -26.78
CA THR A 300 4.83 8.13 -25.54
C THR A 300 4.82 6.95 -24.54
N PRO A 301 5.21 5.72 -24.92
CA PRO A 301 5.10 4.52 -24.07
C PRO A 301 6.16 4.46 -22.94
N TYR A 302 6.48 5.58 -22.29
CA TYR A 302 7.63 5.70 -21.39
C TYR A 302 7.60 4.75 -20.19
N THR A 303 6.40 4.41 -19.69
CA THR A 303 6.16 3.40 -18.65
C THR A 303 6.57 1.98 -19.07
N ASN A 304 6.54 1.69 -20.37
CA ASN A 304 6.86 0.41 -20.98
C ASN A 304 8.38 0.23 -21.15
N SER A 305 9.16 0.65 -20.15
CA SER A 305 10.61 0.48 -20.07
C SER A 305 11.00 -0.89 -19.53
N THR A 306 12.26 -1.28 -19.74
CA THR A 306 12.84 -2.49 -19.12
C THR A 306 13.96 -2.11 -18.18
N ILE A 307 13.86 -2.55 -16.92
CA ILE A 307 14.99 -2.52 -15.99
C ILE A 307 15.81 -3.79 -16.27
N LEU A 308 17.12 -3.65 -16.45
CA LEU A 308 18.02 -4.77 -16.73
C LEU A 308 19.34 -4.55 -15.98
N ASN A 309 19.45 -5.14 -14.80
CA ASN A 309 20.55 -4.89 -13.88
C ASN A 309 20.69 -3.37 -13.66
N LYS A 310 21.86 -2.78 -13.87
CA LYS A 310 22.11 -1.34 -13.65
C LYS A 310 21.69 -0.43 -14.82
N LYS A 311 21.01 -0.94 -15.85
CA LYS A 311 20.49 -0.14 -16.99
C LYS A 311 18.96 -0.06 -16.95
N VAL A 312 18.39 1.08 -17.35
CA VAL A 312 16.94 1.25 -17.58
C VAL A 312 16.73 1.70 -19.03
N LEU A 313 16.07 0.84 -19.80
CA LEU A 313 15.91 0.98 -21.24
C LEU A 313 14.51 1.52 -21.53
N VAL A 314 14.41 2.81 -21.87
CA VAL A 314 13.14 3.55 -22.01
C VAL A 314 12.82 3.71 -23.51
N PRO A 315 11.63 3.31 -23.99
CA PRO A 315 11.24 3.52 -25.38
C PRO A 315 10.98 5.02 -25.66
N ILE A 316 11.61 5.56 -26.70
CA ILE A 316 11.41 6.94 -27.17
C ILE A 316 11.10 6.96 -28.68
N THR A 317 10.43 8.01 -29.16
CA THR A 317 9.87 8.06 -30.53
C THR A 317 10.16 9.36 -31.30
N GLY A 318 10.97 10.25 -30.74
CA GLY A 318 11.17 11.61 -31.25
C GLY A 318 10.04 12.54 -30.79
N SER A 319 9.38 12.21 -29.68
CA SER A 319 8.36 13.03 -29.06
C SER A 319 9.01 14.19 -28.30
N GLN A 320 8.33 15.34 -28.23
CA GLN A 320 8.84 16.51 -27.49
C GLN A 320 8.97 16.27 -25.97
N TRP A 321 8.46 15.14 -25.48
CA TRP A 321 8.47 14.74 -24.07
C TRP A 321 9.53 13.69 -23.76
N ASP A 322 10.29 13.19 -24.76
CA ASP A 322 11.29 12.13 -24.58
C ASP A 322 12.32 12.52 -23.50
N ASP A 323 12.94 13.70 -23.62
CA ASP A 323 13.94 14.23 -22.68
C ASP A 323 13.38 14.36 -21.25
N GLN A 324 12.12 14.80 -21.11
CA GLN A 324 11.46 14.93 -19.81
C GLN A 324 11.19 13.55 -19.19
N ALA A 325 10.80 12.56 -19.98
CA ALA A 325 10.56 11.22 -19.49
C ALA A 325 11.85 10.54 -19.02
N LEU A 326 12.96 10.75 -19.73
CA LEU A 326 14.28 10.26 -19.29
C LEU A 326 14.71 10.90 -17.96
N ALA A 327 14.56 12.23 -17.81
CA ALA A 327 14.89 12.93 -16.58
C ALA A 327 14.09 12.42 -15.35
N VAL A 328 12.81 12.04 -15.54
CA VAL A 328 11.99 11.42 -14.48
C VAL A 328 12.58 10.08 -14.01
N TYR A 329 13.11 9.26 -14.92
CA TYR A 329 13.81 8.03 -14.56
C TYR A 329 15.17 8.29 -13.90
N GLU A 330 15.91 9.31 -14.33
CA GLU A 330 17.20 9.71 -13.74
C GLU A 330 17.04 10.18 -12.29
N GLU A 331 15.96 10.90 -11.98
CA GLU A 331 15.61 11.35 -10.62
C GLU A 331 15.12 10.17 -9.75
N ALA A 332 14.23 9.32 -10.29
CA ALA A 332 13.63 8.22 -9.53
C ALA A 332 14.57 7.04 -9.26
N MET A 333 15.56 6.81 -10.12
CA MET A 333 16.49 5.67 -10.06
C MET A 333 17.96 6.12 -10.06
N PRO A 334 18.44 6.82 -9.01
CA PRO A 334 19.82 7.30 -8.95
C PRO A 334 20.87 6.19 -9.16
N GLY A 335 21.90 6.51 -9.96
CA GLY A 335 23.00 5.59 -10.26
C GLY A 335 22.71 4.51 -11.31
N TYR A 336 21.45 4.32 -11.74
CA TYR A 336 21.15 3.54 -12.93
C TYR A 336 21.53 4.31 -14.20
N GLU A 337 21.94 3.59 -15.23
CA GLU A 337 22.16 4.15 -16.57
C GLU A 337 20.83 4.18 -17.32
N ILE A 338 20.25 5.39 -17.45
CA ILE A 338 18.97 5.61 -18.14
C ILE A 338 19.23 5.83 -19.63
N ILE A 339 18.64 5.00 -20.49
CA ILE A 339 18.94 4.97 -21.92
C ILE A 339 17.66 5.04 -22.75
N GLY A 340 17.51 6.11 -23.51
CA GLY A 340 16.44 6.27 -24.49
C GLY A 340 16.69 5.44 -25.75
N ILE A 341 15.76 4.54 -26.08
CA ILE A 341 15.84 3.62 -27.21
C ILE A 341 14.86 4.08 -28.30
N MET A 342 15.40 4.76 -29.31
CA MET A 342 14.64 5.30 -30.44
C MET A 342 14.14 4.19 -31.37
N TYR A 343 12.82 4.12 -31.60
CA TYR A 343 12.26 3.24 -32.64
C TYR A 343 10.86 3.70 -33.08
N ASP A 344 10.70 3.92 -34.39
CA ASP A 344 9.40 4.27 -35.01
C ASP A 344 8.31 3.19 -34.82
N GLY A 345 8.70 1.96 -34.42
CA GLY A 345 7.81 0.83 -34.19
C GLY A 345 7.34 0.66 -32.74
N TRP A 346 7.47 1.67 -31.89
CA TRP A 346 6.88 1.69 -30.54
C TRP A 346 5.45 2.25 -30.56
N GLU A 347 4.52 1.57 -29.90
CA GLU A 347 3.12 1.96 -29.73
C GLU A 347 2.80 2.16 -28.24
N ASN A 348 1.79 2.98 -27.93
CA ASN A 348 1.37 3.22 -26.53
C ASN A 348 0.87 1.94 -25.81
N THR A 349 0.52 0.91 -26.58
CA THR A 349 0.04 -0.40 -26.10
C THR A 349 1.03 -1.55 -26.35
N ASP A 350 2.20 -1.27 -26.95
CA ASP A 350 3.23 -2.25 -27.27
C ASP A 350 4.57 -1.56 -27.60
N ALA A 351 5.51 -1.60 -26.66
CA ALA A 351 6.84 -1.03 -26.86
C ALA A 351 7.96 -1.96 -26.34
N LEU A 352 8.91 -1.42 -25.57
CA LEU A 352 10.17 -2.11 -25.26
C LEU A 352 9.96 -3.24 -24.25
N HIS A 353 9.23 -2.98 -23.16
CA HIS A 353 8.94 -3.97 -22.13
C HIS A 353 8.15 -5.16 -22.67
N CYS A 354 7.15 -4.93 -23.52
CA CYS A 354 6.34 -5.98 -24.16
C CYS A 354 7.17 -6.98 -24.99
N ARG A 355 8.36 -6.56 -25.46
CA ARG A 355 9.18 -7.31 -26.43
C ARG A 355 10.51 -7.81 -25.82
N THR A 356 10.66 -7.76 -24.50
CA THR A 356 11.80 -8.25 -23.73
C THR A 356 11.34 -9.01 -22.48
N LYS A 357 12.17 -9.92 -21.94
CA LYS A 357 11.93 -10.53 -20.63
C LYS A 357 13.23 -10.87 -19.91
N GLY A 358 13.43 -10.35 -18.71
CA GLY A 358 14.55 -10.73 -17.85
C GLY A 358 14.53 -12.22 -17.48
N VAL A 359 15.71 -12.84 -17.50
CA VAL A 359 16.00 -14.19 -16.99
C VAL A 359 16.73 -14.04 -15.66
N ALA A 360 16.08 -14.44 -14.58
CA ALA A 360 16.65 -14.36 -13.23
C ALA A 360 18.00 -15.09 -13.16
N ASP A 361 18.94 -14.54 -12.40
CA ASP A 361 20.14 -15.25 -12.02
C ASP A 361 19.78 -16.42 -11.07
N ILE A 362 19.80 -17.64 -11.60
CA ILE A 362 19.40 -18.85 -10.87
C ILE A 362 20.33 -19.19 -9.70
N GLY A 363 21.51 -18.55 -9.62
CA GLY A 363 22.44 -18.65 -8.49
C GLY A 363 22.56 -17.38 -7.67
N MET A 364 21.62 -16.43 -7.82
CA MET A 364 21.64 -15.09 -7.22
C MET A 364 22.05 -15.08 -5.73
N LEU A 365 22.88 -14.11 -5.36
CA LEU A 365 23.10 -13.72 -3.97
C LEU A 365 22.10 -12.61 -3.62
N ARG A 366 21.08 -12.93 -2.82
CA ARG A 366 20.03 -12.00 -2.41
C ARG A 366 20.28 -11.49 -0.99
N ILE A 367 20.08 -10.19 -0.79
CA ILE A 367 20.01 -9.54 0.52
C ILE A 367 18.56 -9.10 0.70
N ASN A 368 17.80 -9.79 1.54
CA ASN A 368 16.41 -9.50 1.88
C ASN A 368 16.38 -8.65 3.16
N HIS A 369 15.91 -7.40 3.04
CA HIS A 369 15.95 -6.43 4.14
C HIS A 369 14.71 -5.52 4.08
N ILE A 370 14.11 -5.27 5.25
CA ILE A 370 13.10 -4.21 5.44
C ILE A 370 13.84 -3.01 6.02
N PRO A 371 13.94 -1.89 5.30
CA PRO A 371 14.75 -0.77 5.73
C PRO A 371 14.12 0.01 6.88
N LEU A 372 14.97 0.49 7.78
CA LEU A 372 14.70 1.67 8.58
C LEU A 372 14.56 2.88 7.66
N MET A 373 13.43 3.60 7.74
CA MET A 373 13.11 4.77 6.91
C MET A 373 12.28 5.81 7.68
N GLY A 374 12.35 7.08 7.25
CA GLY A 374 11.54 8.18 7.81
C GLY A 374 11.99 8.64 9.20
N ASP A 375 11.09 9.27 9.96
CA ASP A 375 11.40 9.77 11.31
C ASP A 375 11.46 8.65 12.36
N LEU A 376 12.64 8.40 12.92
CA LEU A 376 12.85 7.46 14.03
C LEU A 376 13.16 8.21 15.33
N TYR A 377 12.75 7.66 16.47
CA TYR A 377 13.21 8.18 17.77
C TYR A 377 14.72 8.00 17.93
N TYR A 378 15.38 8.95 18.63
CA TYR A 378 16.77 8.77 19.05
C TYR A 378 16.91 7.51 19.91
N ALA A 379 17.92 6.70 19.57
CA ALA A 379 18.40 5.56 20.32
C ALA A 379 19.94 5.57 20.32
N ASP A 380 20.56 5.00 21.34
CA ASP A 380 22.04 4.91 21.41
C ASP A 380 22.63 4.02 20.30
N HIS A 381 21.81 3.15 19.71
CA HIS A 381 22.15 2.31 18.58
C HIS A 381 20.91 1.95 17.74
N TYR A 382 21.13 1.66 16.45
CA TYR A 382 20.14 1.17 15.50
C TYR A 382 20.56 -0.20 14.98
N GLU A 383 19.75 -1.23 15.21
CA GLU A 383 19.98 -2.58 14.68
C GLU A 383 19.45 -2.68 13.24
N ILE A 384 20.30 -3.19 12.36
CA ILE A 384 20.02 -3.45 10.95
C ILE A 384 20.05 -4.96 10.74
N THR A 385 18.92 -5.53 10.31
CA THR A 385 18.72 -6.98 10.20
C THR A 385 18.35 -7.37 8.77
N ALA A 386 19.04 -8.34 8.20
CA ALA A 386 18.80 -8.83 6.84
C ALA A 386 18.98 -10.34 6.73
N ASP A 387 18.17 -10.99 5.89
CA ASP A 387 18.37 -12.39 5.49
C ASP A 387 19.20 -12.45 4.21
N LEU A 388 20.30 -13.20 4.23
CA LEU A 388 21.22 -13.34 3.11
C LEU A 388 21.16 -14.75 2.54
N ILE A 389 20.78 -14.85 1.27
CA ILE A 389 20.49 -16.12 0.60
C ILE A 389 21.34 -16.23 -0.66
N ALA A 390 22.32 -17.15 -0.64
CA ALA A 390 23.07 -17.56 -1.82
C ALA A 390 22.32 -18.71 -2.52
N TYR A 391 21.53 -18.41 -3.55
CA TYR A 391 20.80 -19.43 -4.33
C TYR A 391 21.74 -20.33 -5.15
N SER A 392 23.00 -19.92 -5.33
CA SER A 392 24.11 -20.76 -5.82
C SER A 392 24.41 -21.98 -4.94
N GLY A 393 24.04 -21.93 -3.65
CA GLY A 393 24.44 -22.91 -2.63
C GLY A 393 25.89 -22.75 -2.13
N GLU A 394 26.63 -21.79 -2.68
CA GLU A 394 28.01 -21.48 -2.28
C GLU A 394 28.07 -20.69 -0.96
N GLN A 395 29.22 -20.70 -0.28
CA GLN A 395 29.34 -20.03 1.02
C GLN A 395 29.41 -18.51 0.89
N ILE A 396 28.68 -17.79 1.74
CA ILE A 396 28.80 -16.34 1.89
C ILE A 396 30.05 -16.05 2.73
N TYR A 397 30.92 -15.14 2.27
CA TYR A 397 32.09 -14.76 3.04
C TYR A 397 31.66 -13.96 4.27
N GLN A 398 31.87 -14.52 5.46
CA GLN A 398 31.46 -13.91 6.74
C GLN A 398 32.12 -12.55 7.01
N ASP A 399 33.29 -12.29 6.42
CA ASP A 399 34.02 -11.02 6.48
C ASP A 399 33.68 -10.05 5.32
N SER A 400 32.63 -10.34 4.55
CA SER A 400 32.14 -9.51 3.43
C SER A 400 30.76 -8.88 3.66
N VAL A 401 30.05 -9.24 4.73
CA VAL A 401 28.68 -8.76 4.97
C VAL A 401 28.74 -7.45 5.75
N PHE A 402 28.44 -6.33 5.09
CA PHE A 402 28.58 -5.00 5.66
C PHE A 402 27.29 -4.18 5.59
N VAL A 403 27.02 -3.42 6.66
CA VAL A 403 26.26 -2.18 6.58
C VAL A 403 27.25 -1.06 6.29
N TYR A 404 27.05 -0.33 5.20
CA TYR A 404 27.71 0.96 4.95
C TYR A 404 26.75 2.06 5.37
N TYR A 405 27.15 2.98 6.24
CA TYR A 405 26.30 4.10 6.68
C TYR A 405 27.08 5.41 6.75
N ARG A 406 26.37 6.54 6.65
CA ARG A 406 26.86 7.89 6.95
C ARG A 406 25.77 8.69 7.64
N GLN A 407 26.16 9.75 8.35
CA GLN A 407 25.23 10.80 8.76
C GLN A 407 25.55 12.13 8.08
N ASP A 408 24.52 12.95 7.83
CA ASP A 408 24.57 14.32 7.32
C ASP A 408 25.47 14.52 6.07
N GLY A 409 25.39 13.59 5.10
CA GLY A 409 26.18 13.64 3.87
C GLY A 409 27.69 13.43 4.06
N GLY A 410 28.09 12.80 5.17
CA GLY A 410 29.48 12.45 5.48
C GLY A 410 30.11 11.40 4.55
N THR A 411 31.25 10.85 4.97
CA THR A 411 31.84 9.68 4.30
C THR A 411 31.19 8.40 4.83
N PHE A 412 30.94 7.42 3.96
CA PHE A 412 30.44 6.11 4.39
C PHE A 412 31.47 5.40 5.28
N GLU A 413 31.06 5.09 6.50
CA GLU A 413 31.70 4.13 7.41
C GLU A 413 31.10 2.73 7.17
N GLN A 414 31.74 1.68 7.69
CA GLN A 414 31.24 0.31 7.52
C GLN A 414 31.24 -0.47 8.85
N VAL A 415 30.19 -1.24 9.08
CA VAL A 415 30.03 -2.18 10.21
C VAL A 415 29.84 -3.58 9.66
N LEU A 416 30.62 -4.54 10.18
CA LEU A 416 30.53 -5.94 9.81
C LEU A 416 29.31 -6.59 10.49
N MET A 417 28.36 -7.09 9.70
CA MET A 417 27.20 -7.82 10.21
C MET A 417 27.62 -9.21 10.69
N GLN A 418 27.03 -9.67 11.79
CA GLN A 418 27.27 -11.01 12.35
C GLN A 418 26.14 -11.95 11.96
N HIS A 419 26.48 -13.20 11.61
CA HIS A 419 25.49 -14.26 11.43
C HIS A 419 24.86 -14.63 12.77
N VAL A 420 23.53 -14.68 12.82
CA VAL A 420 22.78 -14.99 14.06
C VAL A 420 22.18 -16.39 14.02
N THR A 421 21.36 -16.69 13.01
CA THR A 421 20.66 -17.97 12.86
C THR A 421 20.09 -18.09 11.45
N GLY A 422 19.94 -19.30 10.92
CA GLY A 422 19.37 -19.52 9.58
C GLY A 422 20.13 -18.73 8.52
N ASP A 423 19.43 -17.83 7.84
CA ASP A 423 19.99 -16.90 6.84
C ASP A 423 20.18 -15.47 7.39
N THR A 424 19.82 -15.22 8.66
CA THR A 424 19.74 -13.88 9.26
C THR A 424 21.10 -13.38 9.77
N TYR A 425 21.42 -12.15 9.39
CA TYR A 425 22.57 -11.39 9.85
C TYR A 425 22.11 -10.08 10.50
N THR A 426 22.83 -9.61 11.53
CA THR A 426 22.58 -8.32 12.17
C THR A 426 23.84 -7.46 12.24
N GLY A 427 23.69 -6.16 12.01
CA GLY A 427 24.72 -5.14 12.22
C GLY A 427 24.15 -4.00 13.07
N THR A 428 25.01 -3.26 13.74
CA THR A 428 24.60 -2.19 14.66
C THR A 428 25.27 -0.88 14.26
N ILE A 429 24.45 0.14 13.95
CA ILE A 429 24.91 1.52 13.77
C ILE A 429 24.88 2.20 15.13
N GLU A 430 25.96 2.86 15.53
CA GLU A 430 26.11 3.53 16.83
C GLU A 430 26.57 4.99 16.63
N ASN A 431 26.46 5.82 17.67
CA ASN A 431 26.98 7.21 17.70
C ASN A 431 26.34 8.15 16.65
N ILE A 432 25.04 7.97 16.36
CA ILE A 432 24.27 8.90 15.52
C ILE A 432 23.79 10.11 16.35
N ASP A 433 23.94 11.30 15.80
CA ASP A 433 23.55 12.55 16.45
C ASP A 433 22.02 12.78 16.41
N GLN A 434 21.48 13.46 17.44
CA GLN A 434 20.07 13.87 17.42
C GLN A 434 19.81 14.93 16.34
N GLY A 435 18.79 14.70 15.51
CA GLY A 435 18.47 15.55 14.37
C GLY A 435 19.26 15.24 13.10
N ALA A 436 20.13 14.22 13.12
CA ALA A 436 20.89 13.81 11.94
C ALA A 436 20.02 13.04 10.93
N THR A 437 20.37 13.18 9.65
CA THR A 437 19.92 12.29 8.58
C THR A 437 20.93 11.17 8.42
N VAL A 438 20.50 9.91 8.49
CA VAL A 438 21.34 8.72 8.29
C VAL A 438 20.99 8.08 6.95
N GLU A 439 22.02 7.89 6.13
CA GLU A 439 21.94 7.18 4.87
C GLU A 439 22.75 5.87 4.96
N TYR A 440 22.19 4.74 4.53
CA TYR A 440 22.89 3.46 4.58
C TYR A 440 22.48 2.48 3.46
N TYR A 441 23.37 1.51 3.18
CA TYR A 441 23.10 0.40 2.28
C TYR A 441 23.84 -0.86 2.75
N LEU A 442 23.40 -2.02 2.26
CA LEU A 442 24.00 -3.32 2.58
C LEU A 442 24.86 -3.84 1.42
N PHE A 443 25.85 -4.68 1.76
CA PHE A 443 26.69 -5.39 0.79
C PHE A 443 27.01 -6.80 1.28
N ALA A 444 27.15 -7.75 0.34
CA ALA A 444 27.65 -9.10 0.59
C ALA A 444 28.34 -9.69 -0.65
N ALA A 445 29.21 -10.68 -0.43
CA ALA A 445 29.82 -11.50 -1.49
C ALA A 445 29.86 -12.99 -1.13
N ASP A 446 29.90 -13.87 -2.13
CA ASP A 446 29.93 -15.33 -1.97
C ASP A 446 31.07 -16.02 -2.74
N GLU A 447 31.31 -17.30 -2.43
CA GLU A 447 32.31 -18.15 -3.09
C GLU A 447 32.00 -18.42 -4.58
N SER A 448 30.76 -18.20 -5.03
CA SER A 448 30.40 -18.21 -6.46
C SER A 448 30.98 -17.02 -7.24
N GLY A 449 31.50 -16.01 -6.53
CA GLY A 449 32.02 -14.76 -7.08
C GLY A 449 30.96 -13.67 -7.24
N ARG A 450 29.72 -13.90 -6.78
CA ARG A 450 28.66 -12.90 -6.81
C ARG A 450 28.88 -11.84 -5.75
N ARG A 451 28.32 -10.66 -6.02
CA ARG A 451 28.34 -9.48 -5.16
C ARG A 451 26.98 -8.85 -5.24
N SER A 452 26.40 -8.52 -4.09
CA SER A 452 25.04 -8.03 -3.98
C SER A 452 25.00 -6.79 -3.11
N PHE A 453 24.03 -5.91 -3.37
CA PHE A 453 23.76 -4.71 -2.60
C PHE A 453 22.28 -4.65 -2.24
N CYS A 454 21.94 -4.02 -1.12
CA CYS A 454 20.56 -3.66 -0.79
C CYS A 454 20.51 -2.16 -0.43
N PRO A 455 19.80 -1.31 -1.18
CA PRO A 455 19.07 -1.64 -2.41
C PRO A 455 20.02 -1.98 -3.57
N TYR A 456 19.49 -2.54 -4.67
CA TYR A 456 20.28 -3.19 -5.72
C TYR A 456 21.42 -2.34 -6.31
N ILE A 457 21.23 -1.02 -6.41
CA ILE A 457 22.26 -0.12 -6.97
C ILE A 457 23.42 0.15 -6.00
N GLY A 458 23.18 0.03 -4.68
CA GLY A 458 24.11 0.32 -3.59
C GLY A 458 24.18 1.81 -3.24
N GLU A 459 25.41 2.31 -3.03
CA GLU A 459 25.75 3.69 -2.66
C GLU A 459 24.97 4.83 -3.36
N PRO A 460 24.56 4.74 -4.65
CA PRO A 460 23.88 5.85 -5.32
C PRO A 460 22.44 6.18 -4.87
N ASP A 461 21.69 5.20 -4.34
CA ASP A 461 20.29 5.36 -3.87
C ASP A 461 20.17 4.66 -2.50
N PRO A 462 20.84 5.15 -1.44
CA PRO A 462 20.85 4.50 -0.13
C PRO A 462 19.48 4.62 0.55
N PHE A 463 19.22 3.75 1.53
CA PHE A 463 18.09 3.93 2.45
C PHE A 463 18.35 5.14 3.36
N GLU A 464 17.33 5.95 3.63
CA GLU A 464 17.43 7.16 4.44
C GLU A 464 16.42 7.15 5.60
N PHE A 465 16.88 7.51 6.81
CA PHE A 465 16.03 7.83 7.95
C PHE A 465 16.54 9.09 8.69
N HIS A 466 15.63 9.80 9.36
CA HIS A 466 15.96 10.96 10.19
C HIS A 466 15.85 10.59 11.66
N VAL A 467 16.85 10.96 12.46
CA VAL A 467 16.77 10.79 13.92
C VAL A 467 16.05 11.98 14.53
N ALA A 468 14.78 11.78 14.86
CA ALA A 468 13.96 12.77 15.53
C ALA A 468 14.62 13.25 16.82
N VAL A 469 14.77 14.58 16.95
CA VAL A 469 15.15 15.22 18.20
C VAL A 469 14.09 14.87 19.24
N LEU A 470 14.47 14.17 20.31
CA LEU A 470 13.51 13.76 21.33
C LEU A 470 12.80 15.00 21.89
N PRO A 471 11.45 15.02 21.91
CA PRO A 471 10.71 16.15 22.47
C PRO A 471 11.16 16.31 23.93
N GLY A 472 11.66 17.50 24.26
CA GLY A 472 12.39 17.70 25.51
C GLY A 472 11.65 17.15 26.73
N LEU A 473 10.33 17.35 26.76
CA LEU A 473 9.44 16.72 27.74
C LEU A 473 8.33 15.95 27.02
N THR A 474 8.02 14.73 27.49
CA THR A 474 6.76 14.02 27.19
C THR A 474 5.87 13.91 28.42
N PHE A 475 4.62 13.53 28.19
CA PHE A 475 3.57 13.49 29.21
C PHE A 475 2.87 12.14 29.23
N HIS A 476 2.69 11.56 30.42
CA HIS A 476 1.98 10.30 30.61
C HIS A 476 0.96 10.43 31.77
N PRO A 477 -0.36 10.38 31.50
CA PRO A 477 -0.98 10.33 30.17
C PRO A 477 -0.70 11.60 29.34
N ASP A 478 -0.93 11.55 28.03
CA ASP A 478 -0.76 12.67 27.10
C ASP A 478 -1.83 13.77 27.27
N SER A 479 -2.92 13.43 27.98
CA SER A 479 -4.00 14.30 28.39
C SER A 479 -4.62 13.77 29.69
N VAL A 480 -5.10 14.68 30.55
CA VAL A 480 -5.77 14.32 31.81
C VAL A 480 -7.27 14.48 31.61
N LEU A 481 -8.03 13.39 31.72
CA LEU A 481 -9.48 13.37 31.59
C LEU A 481 -10.14 12.99 32.92
N PHE A 482 -10.91 13.90 33.51
CA PHE A 482 -11.75 13.61 34.66
C PHE A 482 -13.06 12.95 34.22
N GLU A 483 -13.20 11.64 34.50
CA GLU A 483 -14.37 10.82 34.15
C GLU A 483 -15.34 10.60 35.32
N THR A 484 -14.98 10.97 36.55
CA THR A 484 -15.86 10.88 37.74
C THR A 484 -15.65 12.04 38.74
N GLU A 485 -16.63 12.27 39.63
CA GLU A 485 -16.47 13.15 40.79
C GLU A 485 -15.33 12.69 41.73
N GLU A 486 -15.02 11.39 41.75
CA GLU A 486 -13.93 10.82 42.57
C GLU A 486 -12.55 11.20 41.99
N ASP A 487 -12.38 11.14 40.67
CA ASP A 487 -11.14 11.57 39.99
C ASP A 487 -10.84 13.05 40.24
N MET A 488 -11.87 13.90 40.24
CA MET A 488 -11.74 15.33 40.51
C MET A 488 -11.20 15.62 41.93
N ILE A 489 -11.72 14.90 42.93
CA ILE A 489 -11.42 15.08 44.36
C ILE A 489 -10.09 14.43 44.73
N MET A 490 -9.86 13.20 44.27
CA MET A 490 -8.65 12.42 44.59
C MET A 490 -7.45 12.89 43.75
N GLY A 491 -7.70 13.34 42.53
CA GLY A 491 -6.73 13.81 41.57
C GLY A 491 -6.17 12.70 40.68
N LEU A 492 -5.78 13.08 39.46
CA LEU A 492 -5.18 12.19 38.47
C LEU A 492 -3.67 12.50 38.31
N PRO A 493 -2.80 11.48 38.27
CA PRO A 493 -1.36 11.68 38.12
C PRO A 493 -1.00 12.03 36.67
N LEU A 494 -0.06 12.95 36.51
CA LEU A 494 0.56 13.34 35.24
C LEU A 494 2.08 13.27 35.41
N GLN A 495 2.74 12.34 34.71
CA GLN A 495 4.20 12.29 34.63
C GLN A 495 4.69 13.23 33.53
N VAL A 496 5.63 14.11 33.87
CA VAL A 496 6.42 14.90 32.93
C VAL A 496 7.80 14.24 32.83
N VAL A 497 8.12 13.61 31.70
CA VAL A 497 9.37 12.83 31.53
C VAL A 497 10.34 13.60 30.65
N ASN A 498 11.60 13.74 31.07
CA ASN A 498 12.64 14.32 30.22
C ASN A 498 13.28 13.23 29.35
N ASN A 499 12.88 13.20 28.08
CA ASN A 499 13.44 12.26 27.09
C ASN A 499 14.63 12.85 26.33
N SER A 500 15.06 14.10 26.57
CA SER A 500 16.26 14.62 25.91
C SER A 500 17.54 14.05 26.52
N ASN A 501 18.63 13.99 25.75
CA ASN A 501 19.95 13.49 26.19
C ASN A 501 20.67 14.40 27.21
N SER A 502 19.98 15.38 27.79
CA SER A 502 20.54 16.34 28.75
C SER A 502 19.52 16.69 29.83
N GLY A 503 19.97 17.22 30.96
CA GLY A 503 19.03 17.68 32.00
C GLY A 503 18.34 18.99 31.61
N ILE A 504 17.01 19.02 31.70
CA ILE A 504 16.18 20.17 31.36
C ILE A 504 15.89 21.01 32.60
N MET A 505 15.97 22.33 32.45
CA MET A 505 15.49 23.27 33.47
C MET A 505 14.05 23.69 33.15
N ILE A 506 13.10 23.19 33.94
CA ILE A 506 11.70 23.63 33.94
C ILE A 506 11.64 24.97 34.68
N SER A 507 11.23 26.03 33.97
CA SER A 507 11.22 27.41 34.47
C SER A 507 9.86 27.81 35.07
N SER A 508 8.75 27.30 34.53
CA SER A 508 7.40 27.47 35.08
C SER A 508 6.49 26.30 34.71
N ILE A 509 5.44 26.07 35.49
CA ILE A 509 4.33 25.16 35.17
C ILE A 509 3.03 25.91 35.47
N THR A 510 1.95 25.69 34.71
CA THR A 510 0.61 26.20 35.05
C THR A 510 0.13 25.57 36.35
N GLU A 511 -0.12 26.40 37.38
CA GLU A 511 -0.56 25.94 38.70
C GLU A 511 -2.08 25.76 38.79
N ILE A 512 -2.85 26.58 38.06
CA ILE A 512 -4.31 26.70 38.13
C ILE A 512 -4.88 26.93 36.72
N GLY A 513 -6.04 26.34 36.41
CA GLY A 513 -6.79 26.50 35.16
C GLY A 513 -7.57 27.80 34.99
N ASP A 514 -7.81 28.18 33.73
CA ASP A 514 -8.50 29.40 33.32
C ASP A 514 -9.94 29.14 32.83
N GLU A 515 -10.18 28.04 32.10
CA GLU A 515 -11.52 27.70 31.56
C GLU A 515 -12.39 27.00 32.62
N PHE A 516 -11.79 26.17 33.47
CA PHE A 516 -12.43 25.63 34.67
C PHE A 516 -11.40 25.44 35.78
N MET A 517 -11.87 25.41 37.04
CA MET A 517 -11.01 25.36 38.22
C MET A 517 -10.38 23.97 38.40
N TRP A 518 -9.26 23.72 37.74
CA TRP A 518 -8.32 22.65 38.06
C TRP A 518 -7.02 23.24 38.61
N PHE A 519 -6.24 22.45 39.35
CA PHE A 519 -4.96 22.86 39.90
C PHE A 519 -3.98 21.69 40.11
N VAL A 520 -2.69 22.01 40.25
CA VAL A 520 -1.65 21.05 40.65
C VAL A 520 -1.59 20.95 42.18
N ASP A 521 -1.92 19.78 42.74
CA ASP A 521 -1.77 19.53 44.16
C ASP A 521 -0.28 19.40 44.53
N GLN A 522 0.15 20.17 45.53
CA GLN A 522 1.54 20.29 45.98
C GLN A 522 2.54 20.64 44.88
N MET A 523 2.34 21.79 44.22
CA MET A 523 3.24 22.35 43.21
C MET A 523 4.73 22.28 43.61
N PRO A 524 5.63 21.73 42.76
CA PRO A 524 7.05 21.66 43.05
C PRO A 524 7.70 23.04 43.10
N SER A 525 8.85 23.14 43.79
CA SER A 525 9.64 24.38 43.79
C SER A 525 10.30 24.57 42.41
N LEU A 526 10.02 25.70 41.78
CA LEU A 526 10.52 26.08 40.45
C LEU A 526 11.52 27.25 40.55
N PRO A 527 12.54 27.33 39.68
CA PRO A 527 12.83 26.41 38.58
C PRO A 527 13.36 25.05 39.07
N LEU A 528 12.98 23.97 38.40
CA LEU A 528 13.38 22.60 38.69
C LEU A 528 14.34 22.09 37.60
N PHE A 529 15.41 21.41 38.01
CA PHE A 529 16.25 20.64 37.08
C PHE A 529 15.75 19.19 37.04
N LEU A 530 15.36 18.71 35.87
CA LEU A 530 14.93 17.34 35.60
C LEU A 530 16.02 16.64 34.76
N PRO A 531 16.79 15.68 35.31
CA PRO A 531 17.81 14.94 34.57
C PRO A 531 17.26 14.20 33.35
N SER A 532 18.15 13.81 32.43
CA SER A 532 17.82 12.93 31.28
C SER A 532 17.30 11.58 31.80
N GLY A 533 16.15 11.13 31.29
CA GLY A 533 15.51 9.87 31.68
C GLY A 533 14.69 9.91 32.99
N ASP A 534 14.76 11.00 33.76
CA ASP A 534 13.96 11.16 34.98
C ASP A 534 12.54 11.70 34.68
N SER A 535 11.61 11.47 35.61
CA SER A 535 10.25 12.03 35.57
C SER A 535 9.90 12.89 36.79
N LEU A 536 9.08 13.91 36.54
CA LEU A 536 8.39 14.71 37.55
C LEU A 536 6.92 14.28 37.60
N SER A 537 6.47 13.81 38.76
CA SER A 537 5.06 13.49 38.99
C SER A 537 4.29 14.72 39.46
N LEU A 538 3.25 15.11 38.73
CA LEU A 538 2.24 16.09 39.14
C LEU A 538 0.94 15.35 39.49
N LEU A 539 0.15 15.88 40.43
CA LEU A 539 -1.19 15.38 40.75
C LEU A 539 -2.20 16.47 40.43
N ILE A 540 -3.02 16.28 39.40
CA ILE A 540 -3.97 17.28 38.92
C ILE A 540 -5.33 17.05 39.58
N LYS A 541 -5.91 18.07 40.20
CA LYS A 541 -7.24 18.04 40.85
C LYS A 541 -8.18 19.04 40.21
N CYS A 542 -9.49 18.84 40.39
CA CYS A 542 -10.52 19.75 39.89
C CYS A 542 -11.51 20.10 41.01
N ASP A 543 -11.78 21.40 41.19
CA ASP A 543 -12.78 21.87 42.14
C ASP A 543 -14.20 21.61 41.65
N ILE A 544 -15.09 21.27 42.59
CA ILE A 544 -16.53 21.09 42.38
C ILE A 544 -17.26 22.27 43.05
N PRO A 545 -18.22 22.95 42.39
CA PRO A 545 -18.81 22.63 41.09
C PRO A 545 -18.11 23.32 39.90
N VAL A 546 -18.07 22.63 38.75
CA VAL A 546 -17.67 23.23 37.47
C VAL A 546 -18.74 24.23 37.01
N LYS A 547 -18.30 25.42 36.58
CA LYS A 547 -19.17 26.59 36.31
C LYS A 547 -19.85 26.56 34.93
N TYR A 548 -19.38 25.70 34.03
CA TYR A 548 -19.78 25.60 32.63
C TYR A 548 -20.36 24.20 32.36
N ILE A 549 -21.27 24.07 31.38
CA ILE A 549 -22.00 22.82 31.09
C ILE A 549 -21.95 22.51 29.58
N GLY A 550 -21.56 21.28 29.24
CA GLY A 550 -21.40 20.72 27.89
C GLY A 550 -20.69 19.34 27.93
N THR A 551 -20.79 18.55 26.85
CA THR A 551 -20.37 17.13 26.87
C THR A 551 -18.87 16.87 27.05
N LEU A 552 -18.01 17.86 26.83
CA LEU A 552 -16.60 17.83 27.23
C LEU A 552 -16.07 19.27 27.29
N ILE A 553 -15.43 19.65 28.39
CA ILE A 553 -14.79 20.96 28.57
C ILE A 553 -13.27 20.74 28.64
N THR A 554 -12.49 21.62 28.00
CA THR A 554 -11.04 21.45 27.82
C THR A 554 -10.28 22.72 28.19
N ASP A 555 -9.17 22.55 28.89
CA ASP A 555 -8.20 23.58 29.28
C ASP A 555 -6.76 23.04 29.04
N SER A 556 -5.72 23.81 29.34
CA SER A 556 -4.32 23.45 29.09
C SER A 556 -3.38 23.75 30.25
N LEU A 557 -2.65 22.71 30.69
CA LEU A 557 -1.48 22.85 31.56
C LEU A 557 -0.26 23.11 30.67
N PHE A 558 0.47 24.20 30.93
CA PHE A 558 1.72 24.50 30.23
C PHE A 558 2.94 24.21 31.10
N VAL A 559 4.02 23.73 30.48
CA VAL A 559 5.35 23.57 31.10
C VAL A 559 6.36 24.35 30.27
N SER A 560 6.97 25.38 30.86
CA SER A 560 7.99 26.21 30.22
C SER A 560 9.38 25.70 30.55
N THR A 561 10.26 25.67 29.56
CA THR A 561 11.70 25.39 29.72
C THR A 561 12.53 26.51 29.11
N GLY A 562 13.86 26.43 29.21
CA GLY A 562 14.74 27.33 28.46
C GLY A 562 14.70 27.14 26.93
N SER A 563 14.13 26.03 26.45
CA SER A 563 14.10 25.63 25.04
C SER A 563 12.72 25.71 24.38
N GLY A 564 11.63 25.82 25.16
CA GLY A 564 10.28 25.89 24.60
C GLY A 564 9.16 25.87 25.63
N LEU A 565 7.92 25.92 25.13
CA LEU A 565 6.68 25.82 25.89
C LEU A 565 5.97 24.52 25.47
N PHE A 566 5.73 23.64 26.42
CA PHE A 566 5.03 22.37 26.23
C PHE A 566 3.62 22.46 26.81
N ALA A 567 2.63 21.75 26.25
CA ALA A 567 1.23 21.84 26.66
C ALA A 567 0.58 20.46 26.80
N VAL A 568 -0.24 20.30 27.84
CA VAL A 568 -1.04 19.09 28.14
C VAL A 568 -2.50 19.49 28.24
N ARG A 569 -3.39 18.73 27.60
CA ARG A 569 -4.84 18.98 27.71
C ARG A 569 -5.37 18.47 29.04
N ILE A 570 -6.09 19.31 29.77
CA ILE A 570 -6.88 18.95 30.94
C ILE A 570 -8.35 18.99 30.52
N MET A 571 -9.10 17.93 30.77
CA MET A 571 -10.44 17.72 30.22
C MET A 571 -11.40 17.19 31.28
N ILE A 572 -12.68 17.55 31.17
CA ILE A 572 -13.74 17.07 32.06
C ILE A 572 -15.05 16.87 31.30
N ASP A 573 -15.73 15.76 31.54
CA ASP A 573 -17.14 15.62 31.17
C ASP A 573 -17.99 16.36 32.21
N SER A 574 -18.52 17.53 31.84
CA SER A 574 -19.33 18.32 32.77
C SER A 574 -20.77 17.80 32.94
N ASP A 575 -21.21 16.80 32.16
CA ASP A 575 -22.47 16.09 32.42
C ASP A 575 -22.39 15.16 33.65
N LEU A 576 -21.19 14.86 34.18
CA LEU A 576 -21.00 14.07 35.41
C LEU A 576 -21.77 14.68 36.60
N ILE A 577 -21.72 16.00 36.72
CA ILE A 577 -22.41 16.79 37.77
C ILE A 577 -23.93 16.93 37.50
N SER A 578 -24.44 16.42 36.36
CA SER A 578 -25.86 16.45 36.03
C SER A 578 -26.65 15.26 36.59
N SER A 579 -25.95 14.23 37.10
CA SER A 579 -26.53 12.93 37.45
C SER A 579 -26.52 12.58 38.94
N SER A 580 -25.78 13.33 39.78
CA SER A 580 -25.64 13.11 41.23
C SER A 580 -26.91 13.47 42.01
N ASN A 581 -27.94 12.66 41.80
CA ASN A 581 -29.05 12.52 42.72
C ASN A 581 -28.50 11.84 43.99
N ILE A 582 -28.18 12.65 45.00
CA ILE A 582 -27.75 12.23 46.35
C ILE A 582 -28.57 11.01 46.77
N MET A 583 -27.94 9.85 46.92
CA MET A 583 -28.67 8.62 47.23
C MET A 583 -29.17 8.63 48.68
N GLY A 584 -30.43 9.06 48.82
CA GLY A 584 -31.19 9.10 50.06
C GLY A 584 -32.70 9.21 49.79
N PHE A 585 -33.28 8.15 49.19
CA PHE A 585 -34.71 7.92 48.92
C PHE A 585 -35.39 8.61 47.71
N SER A 586 -36.44 7.92 47.24
CA SER A 586 -37.36 8.18 46.09
C SER A 586 -38.54 9.09 46.51
N PRO A 587 -39.42 9.65 45.62
CA PRO A 587 -39.61 9.37 44.18
C PRO A 587 -39.62 10.59 43.22
N LYS A 588 -39.49 10.32 41.91
CA LYS A 588 -39.49 11.33 40.84
C LYS A 588 -40.91 11.67 40.31
N PRO A 589 -41.14 12.90 39.81
CA PRO A 589 -42.39 13.27 39.11
C PRO A 589 -42.56 12.51 37.78
N MET A 590 -43.80 12.17 37.43
CA MET A 590 -44.13 11.63 36.10
C MET A 590 -44.58 12.73 35.14
N VAL A 591 -44.19 12.61 33.87
CA VAL A 591 -44.55 13.55 32.80
C VAL A 591 -45.17 12.83 31.62
N TYR A 592 -46.34 13.31 31.18
CA TYR A 592 -47.13 12.63 30.15
C TYR A 592 -48.08 13.56 29.37
N PRO A 593 -48.38 13.26 28.09
CA PRO A 593 -47.72 12.25 27.27
C PRO A 593 -46.26 12.65 26.97
N ASN A 594 -45.40 11.67 26.76
CA ASN A 594 -44.03 11.86 26.29
C ASN A 594 -43.80 10.80 25.19
N PRO A 595 -43.81 11.18 23.89
CA PRO A 595 -43.79 12.54 23.37
C PRO A 595 -45.06 13.37 23.64
N ALA A 596 -44.87 14.65 23.95
CA ALA A 596 -45.90 15.68 24.09
C ALA A 596 -46.15 16.38 22.76
N SER A 597 -47.31 17.02 22.57
CA SER A 597 -47.60 17.79 21.36
C SER A 597 -48.08 19.21 21.65
N PHE A 598 -49.39 19.41 21.81
CA PHE A 598 -49.99 20.69 22.17
C PHE A 598 -50.16 20.89 23.69
N ARG A 599 -50.06 19.80 24.47
CA ARG A 599 -50.16 19.80 25.93
C ARG A 599 -49.13 18.88 26.58
N LEU A 600 -48.72 19.27 27.78
CA LEU A 600 -47.78 18.56 28.65
C LEU A 600 -48.36 18.52 30.07
N ASN A 601 -48.44 17.34 30.69
CA ASN A 601 -48.85 17.22 32.08
C ASN A 601 -47.68 16.79 32.95
N LEU A 602 -47.51 17.42 34.11
CA LEU A 602 -46.53 17.05 35.13
C LEU A 602 -47.24 16.72 36.43
N ASN A 603 -47.00 15.52 36.96
CA ASN A 603 -47.43 15.15 38.31
C ASN A 603 -46.29 15.51 39.28
N PHE A 604 -46.55 16.41 40.22
CA PHE A 604 -45.54 17.01 41.10
C PHE A 604 -46.12 17.24 42.50
N GLU A 605 -45.38 16.84 43.53
CA GLU A 605 -45.77 17.04 44.92
C GLU A 605 -45.25 18.39 45.46
N SER A 606 -46.20 19.26 45.85
CA SER A 606 -45.95 20.55 46.49
C SER A 606 -47.04 20.86 47.53
N THR A 607 -46.75 21.76 48.48
CA THR A 607 -47.70 22.12 49.53
C THR A 607 -48.89 22.90 48.95
N PRO A 608 -50.14 22.60 49.32
CA PRO A 608 -51.30 23.36 48.83
C PRO A 608 -51.19 24.85 49.19
N GLY A 609 -51.29 25.71 48.17
CA GLY A 609 -51.06 27.16 48.26
C GLY A 609 -49.69 27.63 47.75
N ASP A 610 -48.73 26.73 47.53
CA ASP A 610 -47.43 27.09 46.95
C ASP A 610 -47.57 27.64 45.52
N VAL A 611 -46.78 28.67 45.17
CA VAL A 611 -46.62 29.08 43.78
C VAL A 611 -45.59 28.17 43.11
N VAL A 612 -46.04 27.39 42.13
CA VAL A 612 -45.22 26.42 41.39
C VAL A 612 -44.92 26.97 40.00
N GLN A 613 -43.65 27.21 39.72
CA GLN A 613 -43.16 27.68 38.44
C GLN A 613 -42.68 26.49 37.60
N VAL A 614 -43.20 26.36 36.38
CA VAL A 614 -42.76 25.38 35.38
C VAL A 614 -42.09 26.09 34.23
N ILE A 615 -40.86 25.66 33.92
CA ILE A 615 -40.00 26.26 32.91
C ILE A 615 -39.58 25.17 31.92
N LEU A 616 -39.63 25.46 30.62
CA LEU A 616 -39.18 24.59 29.54
C LEU A 616 -38.03 25.24 28.79
N TYR A 617 -36.98 24.46 28.52
CA TYR A 617 -35.77 24.87 27.84
C TYR A 617 -35.47 23.95 26.65
N ARG A 618 -34.95 24.51 25.56
CA ARG A 618 -34.33 23.74 24.47
C ARG A 618 -33.01 23.12 24.98
N LEU A 619 -32.53 22.04 24.36
CA LEU A 619 -31.22 21.45 24.71
C LEU A 619 -30.03 22.41 24.58
N SER A 620 -30.17 23.48 23.79
CA SER A 620 -29.21 24.60 23.69
C SER A 620 -29.27 25.60 24.85
N GLY A 621 -30.07 25.34 25.91
CA GLY A 621 -30.20 26.20 27.09
C GLY A 621 -31.19 27.36 26.95
N GLU A 622 -31.74 27.61 25.76
CA GLU A 622 -32.72 28.68 25.52
C GLU A 622 -34.06 28.41 26.21
N GLN A 623 -34.59 29.39 26.95
CA GLN A 623 -35.86 29.26 27.69
C GLN A 623 -37.06 29.52 26.76
N GLU A 624 -37.79 28.46 26.44
CA GLU A 624 -38.91 28.44 25.48
C GLU A 624 -40.28 28.67 26.14
N LEU A 625 -40.40 28.37 27.43
CA LEU A 625 -41.64 28.53 28.19
C LEU A 625 -41.34 28.78 29.67
N ASN A 626 -42.11 29.64 30.31
CA ASN A 626 -42.08 29.85 31.77
C ASN A 626 -43.48 30.25 32.24
N GLN A 627 -44.11 29.43 33.08
CA GLN A 627 -45.48 29.63 33.58
C GLN A 627 -45.57 29.28 35.06
N SER A 628 -46.32 30.07 35.83
CA SER A 628 -46.54 29.83 37.26
C SER A 628 -47.99 29.47 37.54
N PHE A 629 -48.17 28.53 38.46
CA PHE A 629 -49.43 27.97 38.92
C PHE A 629 -49.51 28.08 40.45
N VAL A 630 -50.71 27.98 41.03
CA VAL A 630 -50.87 27.80 42.48
C VAL A 630 -51.23 26.34 42.72
N SER A 631 -50.47 25.65 43.57
CA SER A 631 -50.62 24.24 43.89
C SER A 631 -51.88 23.97 44.71
N TYR A 632 -52.60 22.90 44.38
CA TYR A 632 -53.64 22.30 45.21
C TYR A 632 -53.28 20.84 45.51
N ASP A 633 -53.91 20.27 46.54
CA ASP A 633 -53.59 18.92 47.03
C ASP A 633 -53.83 17.86 45.93
N GLY A 634 -52.81 17.05 45.62
CA GLY A 634 -52.84 16.03 44.58
C GLY A 634 -52.94 16.53 43.13
N GLN A 635 -52.52 17.75 42.82
CA GLN A 635 -52.70 18.37 41.49
C GLN A 635 -51.68 17.90 40.43
N VAL A 636 -52.19 17.59 39.23
CA VAL A 636 -51.41 17.50 37.99
C VAL A 636 -51.40 18.86 37.29
N ILE A 637 -50.21 19.38 36.98
CA ILE A 637 -50.04 20.67 36.28
C ILE A 637 -50.08 20.43 34.76
N SER A 638 -51.08 20.97 34.08
CA SER A 638 -51.24 20.91 32.62
C SER A 638 -50.76 22.20 31.94
N LEU A 639 -49.61 22.14 31.25
CA LEU A 639 -49.16 23.23 30.37
C LEU A 639 -49.73 23.06 28.96
N ILE A 640 -50.13 24.17 28.37
CA ILE A 640 -50.35 24.29 26.93
C ILE A 640 -49.02 24.79 26.33
N LEU A 641 -48.44 24.00 25.43
CA LEU A 641 -47.18 24.33 24.78
C LEU A 641 -47.45 25.35 23.65
N PRO A 642 -46.71 26.48 23.57
CA PRO A 642 -46.80 27.42 22.44
C PRO A 642 -46.60 26.76 21.07
N GLU A 643 -47.40 27.14 20.08
CA GLU A 643 -47.32 26.61 18.70
C GLU A 643 -45.97 26.88 18.01
N THR A 644 -45.20 27.85 18.53
CA THR A 644 -43.85 28.19 18.05
C THR A 644 -42.76 27.20 18.46
N LEU A 645 -43.00 26.34 19.47
CA LEU A 645 -42.07 25.25 19.79
C LEU A 645 -41.97 24.29 18.62
N LYS A 646 -40.74 23.96 18.21
CA LYS A 646 -40.44 23.00 17.14
C LYS A 646 -40.40 21.57 17.70
N SER A 647 -40.61 20.56 16.85
CA SER A 647 -40.33 19.16 17.22
C SER A 647 -38.89 18.98 17.71
N GLY A 648 -38.68 18.21 18.78
CA GLY A 648 -37.37 17.98 19.39
C GLY A 648 -37.44 17.66 20.89
N THR A 649 -36.30 17.39 21.52
CA THR A 649 -36.21 17.15 22.96
C THR A 649 -36.00 18.46 23.73
N TYR A 650 -36.71 18.61 24.84
CA TYR A 650 -36.67 19.77 25.72
C TYR A 650 -36.45 19.33 27.17
N VAL A 651 -35.83 20.18 27.97
CA VAL A 651 -35.65 20.00 29.41
C VAL A 651 -36.73 20.81 30.13
N TYR A 652 -37.42 20.20 31.08
CA TYR A 652 -38.34 20.92 31.96
C TYR A 652 -37.75 21.04 33.37
N ARG A 653 -38.10 22.12 34.06
CA ARG A 653 -37.83 22.34 35.48
C ARG A 653 -39.12 22.82 36.15
N VAL A 654 -39.47 22.19 37.27
CA VAL A 654 -40.59 22.59 38.14
C VAL A 654 -40.01 23.03 39.47
N VAL A 655 -40.42 24.21 39.95
CA VAL A 655 -39.91 24.86 41.16
C VAL A 655 -41.10 25.29 42.02
N SER A 656 -41.20 24.78 43.25
CA SER A 656 -42.00 25.36 44.32
C SER A 656 -41.06 25.94 45.40
N PRO A 657 -41.59 26.64 46.42
CA PRO A 657 -40.79 27.07 47.59
C PRO A 657 -40.19 25.90 48.37
N THR A 658 -40.75 24.70 48.24
CA THR A 658 -40.48 23.52 49.06
C THR A 658 -39.78 22.38 48.30
N ASN A 659 -39.84 22.35 46.97
CA ASN A 659 -39.36 21.27 46.13
C ASN A 659 -38.93 21.79 44.75
N THR A 660 -37.89 21.19 44.15
CA THR A 660 -37.48 21.48 42.77
C THR A 660 -37.12 20.19 42.06
N VAL A 661 -37.68 19.98 40.88
CA VAL A 661 -37.48 18.78 40.07
C VAL A 661 -37.24 19.14 38.61
N ALA A 662 -36.46 18.32 37.90
CA ALA A 662 -36.18 18.51 36.49
C ALA A 662 -36.21 17.18 35.73
N GLY A 663 -36.33 17.24 34.40
CA GLY A 663 -36.32 16.07 33.54
C GLY A 663 -36.41 16.43 32.05
N LYS A 664 -36.54 15.42 31.20
CA LYS A 664 -36.57 15.56 29.73
C LYS A 664 -37.94 15.17 29.17
N VAL A 665 -38.41 15.90 28.16
CA VAL A 665 -39.61 15.57 27.38
C VAL A 665 -39.36 15.77 25.89
N VAL A 666 -39.83 14.84 25.05
CA VAL A 666 -39.83 15.00 23.61
C VAL A 666 -41.12 15.73 23.20
N VAL A 667 -41.02 16.78 22.39
CA VAL A 667 -42.16 17.48 21.80
C VAL A 667 -42.24 17.11 20.32
N ILE A 668 -43.44 16.77 19.84
CA ILE A 668 -43.78 16.47 18.45
C ILE A 668 -44.89 17.41 17.97
N ARG A 669 -44.67 18.04 16.81
CA ARG A 669 -45.48 19.10 16.23
C ARG A 669 -45.77 18.81 14.77
#